data_AF-A0A3D2F512-F1
#
_entry.id   AF-A0A3D2F512-F1
#
_cell.length_a   1.000
_cell.length_b   1.000
_cell.length_c   1.000
_cell.angle_alpha   90.00
_cell.angle_beta   90.00
_cell.angle_gamma   90.00
#
_symmetry.space_group_name_H-M   'P 1'
#
loop_
_entity.id
_entity.type
_entity.pdbx_description
1 polymer ?
#
loop_
_entity_poly.entity_id
_entity_poly.type
_entity_poly.pdbx_seq_one_letter_code
_entity_poly.pdbx_strand_id
1 'polypeptide(L)'
;MKFDFSKITVPLVLAGVFLTGASALAFDDLTTHPAITDEIVDFYNIFAEDKLSAEEKEWIISGVVSEDTPPRWVNHFYDPVNKTGWTGENTGRVPAWLMRYLAENFLSFTAPVPAPDWLHNQELQAEYYKYLGNRTWEKALYEYANGNKKEAYATLGHTLHLMEDMAVPDHTRDDPHAHEARTITGDYGSPLEEYAKDFTRENFKVADELAVKGMTPIQRGEVDNYFYALANYSNGYFFSKDTINDPKYANPKIVREDESFGYGLDKNGEEFELIRARTIPDNLLNLKKEYLLETKKETEILSQYFSRLSREAIINGAGLIELFHQEAEAIIAGQKPAPEIFVKENGVIKKIVTLNGYIGGVSVVGEGAKAFAFAKDSYNSVKENISAGASKIASVASSLTGKITDIFSLEASRSPKDGDGLAVAVEAVTSLSRLNLDNEVSEVVDLAVFDTVVSEAAESFSNLSFSASITQIQASLEDIKKQTMALVEEDKKKKDSESEKKQAVLNLVKSESTDEDDTARRADFSASRSLGDFDKSEADNQPRIIFLGLPYSGFGGGAAPKVSLVSESEQEEDQEEEDEQETVSLSAPILSVSQCDYSLATDGCLLATTTVTFSWQAVSDAEHYAISKNGEYATTTAPSFIANISDFSEYTFSVSAISSATTSATSTQAVSVATIPLAINEIAWMGTAASAYDEWLEIKNNTSYTLDLSQWAVESTDGAPFIALVGEMAPYEYRILERRANTITARSTVSVYGNGSSQWALGNNGEQIILSHSSTTLDRTPVATDGWSAGDNTSSTSRKTMERVNSKESGSDTSNWATWGTNIDFIKSGQDAEGNSISGTPGQCNSVSFNNLNNGQSIYQDITLEEGGCYYVSQNVQVSATSTLTIESGVQVSLYLDDLEVNGVINANGEENNPIVFDSFSDTSTANKIKISGNNGTSTLDNVIISNTGGISLSNGADLEITDSEFISNNAGIELNNNSVVIIENTTFASTTNEAIAAYSGSSVSIASSTITNTIDADAVSVYNSSLTMSSTTIDTVLDGDGIGAYESTIVIASSTITNVLDGDGIGSYDSVITIATSTISDILDGDGIGLYNGSSATLSDVTIENVSDEGVVVAGGSEISGNATIEGEEIEY
;
A
#
# COMPACT_ATOMS: atom_id res chain seq x y z
N MET A 1 12.45 -47.73 -22.71
CA MET A 1 12.06 -48.58 -21.56
C MET A 1 10.54 -48.64 -21.46
N LYS A 2 9.95 -49.38 -20.50
CA LYS A 2 8.63 -49.00 -19.98
C LYS A 2 8.83 -47.80 -19.05
N PHE A 3 8.14 -46.70 -19.29
CA PHE A 3 7.99 -45.66 -18.27
C PHE A 3 7.02 -46.14 -17.19
N ASP A 4 7.37 -45.83 -15.93
CA ASP A 4 6.59 -46.21 -14.76
C ASP A 4 5.92 -44.96 -14.20
N PHE A 5 4.67 -44.74 -14.61
CA PHE A 5 3.90 -43.54 -14.25
C PHE A 5 3.70 -43.35 -12.74
N SER A 6 3.89 -44.40 -11.93
CA SER A 6 3.87 -44.30 -10.46
C SER A 6 4.95 -43.37 -9.89
N LYS A 7 5.99 -43.05 -10.68
CA LYS A 7 7.11 -42.20 -10.25
C LYS A 7 6.93 -40.70 -10.48
N ILE A 8 5.91 -40.28 -11.21
CA ILE A 8 5.70 -38.86 -11.58
C ILE A 8 4.45 -38.30 -10.91
N THR A 9 3.39 -39.10 -10.75
CA THR A 9 2.16 -38.65 -10.07
C THR A 9 2.34 -38.44 -8.57
N VAL A 10 3.20 -39.20 -7.90
CA VAL A 10 3.44 -39.04 -6.46
C VAL A 10 4.21 -37.74 -6.14
N PRO A 11 5.32 -37.38 -6.82
CA PRO A 11 5.97 -36.08 -6.63
C PRO A 11 5.05 -34.88 -6.93
N LEU A 12 4.24 -34.92 -7.99
CA LEU A 12 3.33 -33.82 -8.32
C LEU A 12 2.20 -33.63 -7.30
N VAL A 13 1.65 -34.73 -6.76
CA VAL A 13 0.64 -34.65 -5.68
C VAL A 13 1.26 -34.23 -4.35
N LEU A 14 2.54 -34.53 -4.10
CA LEU A 14 3.29 -33.98 -2.96
C LEU A 14 3.54 -32.48 -3.15
N ALA A 15 4.09 -32.06 -4.29
CA ALA A 15 4.35 -30.66 -4.60
C ALA A 15 3.08 -29.79 -4.47
N GLY A 16 1.96 -30.25 -5.02
CA GLY A 16 0.66 -29.57 -4.92
C GLY A 16 0.01 -29.56 -3.54
N VAL A 17 0.56 -30.27 -2.55
CA VAL A 17 0.17 -30.17 -1.12
C VAL A 17 1.20 -29.34 -0.34
N PHE A 18 2.48 -29.36 -0.75
CA PHE A 18 3.50 -28.50 -0.15
C PHE A 18 3.33 -27.02 -0.53
N LEU A 19 2.94 -26.73 -1.77
CA LEU A 19 2.63 -25.38 -2.27
C LEU A 19 1.38 -24.74 -1.66
N THR A 20 0.62 -25.45 -0.83
CA THR A 20 -0.68 -24.98 -0.30
C THR A 20 -0.85 -25.24 1.21
N GLY A 21 0.22 -25.24 2.00
CA GLY A 21 0.12 -25.31 3.48
C GLY A 21 1.17 -26.13 4.23
N ALA A 22 2.19 -26.72 3.59
CA ALA A 22 3.18 -27.51 4.33
C ALA A 22 4.31 -26.65 4.93
N SER A 23 3.95 -25.69 5.77
CA SER A 23 4.89 -24.85 6.49
C SER A 23 5.55 -25.62 7.64
N ALA A 24 6.87 -25.47 7.76
CA ALA A 24 7.62 -25.78 8.96
C ALA A 24 7.87 -24.47 9.72
N LEU A 25 6.78 -23.92 10.27
CA LEU A 25 6.81 -22.77 11.19
C LEU A 25 7.50 -23.20 12.49
N ALA A 26 8.16 -22.27 13.16
CA ALA A 26 8.73 -22.48 14.48
C ALA A 26 7.68 -22.13 15.55
N PHE A 27 7.85 -21.01 16.25
CA PHE A 27 6.73 -20.39 16.93
C PHE A 27 5.66 -19.98 15.89
N ASP A 28 4.47 -19.68 16.35
CA ASP A 28 3.35 -19.35 15.46
C ASP A 28 3.41 -17.87 15.06
N ASP A 29 3.37 -17.63 13.74
CA ASP A 29 3.55 -16.36 13.04
C ASP A 29 2.51 -15.30 13.45
N LEU A 30 1.27 -15.72 13.73
CA LEU A 30 0.18 -14.81 14.10
C LEU A 30 0.00 -14.65 15.62
N THR A 31 0.59 -15.52 16.45
CA THR A 31 0.42 -15.48 17.92
C THR A 31 1.71 -15.34 18.70
N THR A 32 2.63 -16.29 18.54
CA THR A 32 3.71 -16.54 19.50
C THR A 32 4.97 -15.76 19.15
N HIS A 33 5.33 -15.68 17.87
CA HIS A 33 6.42 -14.81 17.40
C HIS A 33 6.12 -13.33 17.72
N PRO A 34 4.94 -12.78 17.36
CA PRO A 34 4.50 -11.46 17.83
C PRO A 34 4.52 -11.29 19.36
N ALA A 35 4.15 -12.33 20.12
CA ALA A 35 4.16 -12.27 21.59
C ALA A 35 5.57 -12.16 22.19
N ILE A 36 6.54 -12.92 21.68
CA ILE A 36 7.92 -12.89 22.17
C ILE A 36 8.59 -11.57 21.74
N THR A 37 8.33 -11.09 20.52
CA THR A 37 8.85 -9.79 20.05
C THR A 37 8.23 -8.59 20.79
N ASP A 38 6.94 -8.61 21.11
CA ASP A 38 6.28 -7.56 21.92
C ASP A 38 6.96 -7.41 23.31
N GLU A 39 7.34 -8.54 23.92
CA GLU A 39 8.10 -8.60 25.17
C GLU A 39 9.61 -8.31 25.02
N ILE A 40 10.21 -8.61 23.86
CA ILE A 40 11.59 -8.17 23.52
C ILE A 40 11.66 -6.64 23.53
N VAL A 41 10.72 -5.97 22.86
CA VAL A 41 10.70 -4.51 22.76
C VAL A 41 10.37 -3.87 24.10
N ASP A 42 9.41 -4.42 24.87
CA ASP A 42 9.14 -3.91 26.21
C ASP A 42 10.32 -4.14 27.17
N PHE A 43 11.00 -5.29 27.09
CA PHE A 43 12.20 -5.54 27.90
C PHE A 43 13.38 -4.64 27.50
N TYR A 44 13.58 -4.36 26.21
CA TYR A 44 14.52 -3.33 25.74
C TYR A 44 14.17 -1.94 26.31
N ASN A 45 12.90 -1.54 26.18
CA ASN A 45 12.38 -0.25 26.65
C ASN A 45 12.41 -0.07 28.18
N ILE A 46 12.69 -1.10 28.98
CA ILE A 46 12.96 -0.96 30.43
C ILE A 46 14.37 -0.37 30.67
N PHE A 47 15.35 -0.68 29.81
CA PHE A 47 16.77 -0.34 30.03
C PHE A 47 17.33 0.72 29.08
N ALA A 48 16.72 0.91 27.90
CA ALA A 48 17.17 1.90 26.92
C ALA A 48 16.99 3.35 27.40
N GLU A 49 17.94 4.22 27.04
CA GLU A 49 17.81 5.68 27.23
C GLU A 49 16.85 6.25 26.19
N ASP A 50 17.09 5.98 24.89
CA ASP A 50 16.16 6.23 23.80
C ASP A 50 15.29 4.99 23.54
N LYS A 51 13.98 5.15 23.74
CA LYS A 51 12.99 4.07 23.70
C LYS A 51 12.30 3.99 22.35
N LEU A 52 12.05 2.76 21.90
CA LEU A 52 11.20 2.48 20.74
C LEU A 52 9.76 2.91 21.02
N SER A 53 9.15 3.63 20.09
CA SER A 53 7.75 4.03 20.16
C SER A 53 6.81 2.81 19.99
N ALA A 54 5.51 3.00 20.26
CA ALA A 54 4.51 1.99 19.96
C ALA A 54 4.44 1.68 18.45
N GLU A 55 4.57 2.70 17.61
CA GLU A 55 4.56 2.55 16.15
C GLU A 55 5.83 1.82 15.65
N GLU A 56 7.01 2.17 16.17
CA GLU A 56 8.26 1.47 15.84
C GLU A 56 8.20 0.00 16.27
N LYS A 57 7.52 -0.32 17.39
CA LYS A 57 7.24 -1.70 17.80
C LYS A 57 6.37 -2.43 16.77
N GLU A 58 5.25 -1.83 16.33
CA GLU A 58 4.36 -2.48 15.35
C GLU A 58 5.07 -2.70 13.99
N TRP A 59 5.98 -1.83 13.58
CA TRP A 59 6.82 -2.07 12.39
C TRP A 59 7.74 -3.29 12.57
N ILE A 60 8.39 -3.45 13.72
CA ILE A 60 9.20 -4.65 14.03
C ILE A 60 8.31 -5.91 13.99
N ILE A 61 7.13 -5.87 14.62
CA ILE A 61 6.20 -7.01 14.66
C ILE A 61 5.69 -7.36 13.25
N SER A 62 5.39 -6.36 12.41
CA SER A 62 5.01 -6.58 11.00
C SER A 62 6.10 -7.32 10.22
N GLY A 63 7.38 -7.05 10.50
CA GLY A 63 8.51 -7.76 9.91
C GLY A 63 8.65 -9.20 10.38
N VAL A 64 8.42 -9.43 11.69
CA VAL A 64 8.41 -10.77 12.29
C VAL A 64 7.34 -11.66 11.64
N VAL A 65 6.07 -11.21 11.63
CA VAL A 65 4.95 -11.93 10.99
C VAL A 65 5.25 -12.26 9.51
N SER A 66 6.04 -11.43 8.83
CA SER A 66 6.28 -11.55 7.41
C SER A 66 7.37 -12.55 7.02
N GLU A 67 8.28 -12.96 7.92
CA GLU A 67 9.43 -13.80 7.54
C GLU A 67 9.05 -15.25 7.19
N ASP A 68 8.01 -15.81 7.79
CA ASP A 68 7.49 -17.15 7.45
C ASP A 68 6.80 -17.24 6.07
N THR A 69 6.67 -16.12 5.34
CA THR A 69 6.11 -16.07 3.97
C THR A 69 6.72 -17.17 3.09
N PRO A 70 5.94 -18.16 2.60
CA PRO A 70 6.48 -19.22 1.75
C PRO A 70 7.13 -18.63 0.48
N PRO A 71 8.35 -19.06 0.11
CA PRO A 71 9.06 -20.26 0.56
C PRO A 71 10.18 -19.99 1.59
N ARG A 72 10.24 -18.82 2.25
CA ARG A 72 11.40 -18.37 3.06
C ARG A 72 11.78 -19.31 4.21
N TRP A 73 10.77 -19.92 4.86
CA TRP A 73 10.89 -20.86 5.97
C TRP A 73 11.86 -22.05 5.77
N VAL A 74 12.21 -22.41 4.53
CA VAL A 74 13.23 -23.46 4.25
C VAL A 74 14.61 -23.12 4.82
N ASN A 75 14.87 -21.85 5.15
CA ASN A 75 16.15 -21.37 5.67
C ASN A 75 16.17 -21.19 7.21
N HIS A 76 15.04 -21.40 7.91
CA HIS A 76 14.83 -21.07 9.33
C HIS A 76 15.50 -22.07 10.32
N PHE A 77 16.46 -22.87 9.84
CA PHE A 77 17.06 -23.98 10.56
C PHE A 77 18.57 -23.77 10.76
N TYR A 78 19.10 -24.16 11.92
CA TYR A 78 20.54 -24.20 12.16
C TYR A 78 20.91 -25.21 13.26
N ASP A 79 21.46 -26.35 12.84
CA ASP A 79 22.13 -27.30 13.74
C ASP A 79 23.52 -26.76 14.13
N PRO A 80 23.76 -26.36 15.39
CA PRO A 80 25.05 -25.83 15.83
C PRO A 80 26.14 -26.91 15.99
N VAL A 81 25.77 -28.19 16.03
CA VAL A 81 26.68 -29.33 16.19
C VAL A 81 27.30 -29.71 14.85
N ASN A 82 26.50 -29.77 13.78
CA ASN A 82 26.97 -30.09 12.44
C ASN A 82 27.20 -28.85 11.54
N LYS A 83 26.71 -27.67 11.94
CA LYS A 83 26.76 -26.40 11.21
C LYS A 83 26.05 -26.47 9.86
N THR A 84 24.79 -26.91 9.90
CA THR A 84 23.94 -27.12 8.72
C THR A 84 22.55 -26.55 8.95
N GLY A 85 21.96 -25.99 7.89
CA GLY A 85 20.52 -25.71 7.84
C GLY A 85 19.72 -26.96 7.52
N TRP A 86 18.47 -26.76 7.10
CA TRP A 86 17.52 -27.83 6.80
C TRP A 86 18.03 -28.82 5.74
N THR A 87 18.19 -30.09 6.12
CA THR A 87 18.68 -31.15 5.20
C THR A 87 17.55 -31.91 4.50
N GLY A 88 16.32 -31.76 4.99
CA GLY A 88 15.17 -32.59 4.61
C GLY A 88 15.07 -33.93 5.36
N GLU A 89 15.99 -34.23 6.29
CA GLU A 89 15.86 -35.33 7.25
C GLU A 89 14.58 -35.17 8.12
N ASN A 90 14.21 -36.22 8.85
CA ASN A 90 13.10 -36.26 9.81
C ASN A 90 11.67 -35.88 9.35
N THR A 91 11.45 -35.59 8.05
CA THR A 91 10.15 -35.32 7.40
C THR A 91 9.16 -36.52 7.32
N GLY A 92 9.07 -37.30 8.40
CA GLY A 92 8.17 -38.43 8.58
C GLY A 92 8.43 -39.56 7.59
N ARG A 93 7.43 -39.83 6.73
CA ARG A 93 7.48 -40.91 5.73
C ARG A 93 8.14 -40.51 4.41
N VAL A 94 8.46 -39.24 4.21
CA VAL A 94 9.07 -38.78 2.95
C VAL A 94 10.60 -38.92 3.03
N PRO A 95 11.28 -39.51 2.03
CA PRO A 95 12.73 -39.57 2.04
C PRO A 95 13.36 -38.18 1.86
N ALA A 96 14.37 -37.85 2.66
CA ALA A 96 15.05 -36.55 2.64
C ALA A 96 15.49 -36.08 1.24
N TRP A 97 16.05 -36.98 0.42
CA TRP A 97 16.46 -36.65 -0.95
C TRP A 97 15.31 -36.18 -1.84
N LEU A 98 14.08 -36.65 -1.58
CA LEU A 98 12.88 -36.25 -2.32
C LEU A 98 12.36 -34.91 -1.81
N MET A 99 12.40 -34.66 -0.50
CA MET A 99 12.06 -33.35 0.07
C MET A 99 13.02 -32.26 -0.41
N ARG A 100 14.33 -32.50 -0.35
CA ARG A 100 15.35 -31.57 -0.84
C ARG A 100 15.19 -31.32 -2.35
N TYR A 101 14.93 -32.37 -3.15
CA TYR A 101 14.66 -32.22 -4.58
C TYR A 101 13.39 -31.39 -4.86
N LEU A 102 12.30 -31.60 -4.13
CA LEU A 102 11.08 -30.80 -4.27
C LEU A 102 11.32 -29.34 -3.87
N ALA A 103 12.06 -29.09 -2.79
CA ALA A 103 12.41 -27.74 -2.38
C ALA A 103 13.22 -27.01 -3.46
N GLU A 104 14.35 -27.59 -3.90
CA GLU A 104 15.32 -26.99 -4.84
C GLU A 104 14.82 -26.88 -6.30
N ASN A 105 13.64 -27.43 -6.63
CA ASN A 105 13.10 -27.44 -8.00
C ASN A 105 11.65 -26.93 -8.11
N PHE A 106 10.92 -26.77 -7.01
CA PHE A 106 9.49 -26.39 -7.01
C PHE A 106 9.05 -25.45 -5.89
N LEU A 107 9.85 -25.21 -4.83
CA LEU A 107 9.49 -24.27 -3.75
C LEU A 107 10.44 -23.08 -3.72
N SER A 108 11.75 -23.34 -3.66
CA SER A 108 12.80 -22.35 -3.80
C SER A 108 13.53 -22.54 -5.13
N PHE A 109 13.85 -21.44 -5.82
CA PHE A 109 14.67 -21.48 -7.03
C PHE A 109 16.16 -21.75 -6.75
N THR A 110 16.52 -21.91 -5.47
CA THR A 110 17.90 -22.03 -4.98
C THR A 110 17.98 -23.06 -3.85
N ALA A 111 19.20 -23.41 -3.44
CA ALA A 111 19.44 -24.39 -2.38
C ALA A 111 19.28 -23.77 -0.99
N PRO A 112 18.37 -24.27 -0.12
CA PRO A 112 18.21 -23.74 1.24
C PRO A 112 19.51 -23.74 2.05
N VAL A 113 19.75 -22.65 2.79
CA VAL A 113 20.94 -22.36 3.60
C VAL A 113 20.58 -22.33 5.10
N PRO A 114 21.55 -22.36 6.04
CA PRO A 114 21.29 -22.18 7.46
C PRO A 114 20.86 -20.75 7.83
N ALA A 115 20.07 -20.58 8.89
CA ALA A 115 19.52 -19.28 9.28
C ALA A 115 20.56 -18.14 9.48
N PRO A 116 21.74 -18.36 10.10
CA PRO A 116 22.79 -17.34 10.18
C PRO A 116 23.41 -16.96 8.83
N ASP A 117 23.46 -17.91 7.88
CA ASP A 117 23.91 -17.59 6.51
C ASP A 117 22.80 -16.81 5.77
N TRP A 118 21.53 -17.19 5.95
CA TRP A 118 20.36 -16.52 5.36
C TRP A 118 20.24 -15.05 5.79
N LEU A 119 20.48 -14.77 7.08
CA LEU A 119 20.50 -13.43 7.69
C LEU A 119 21.38 -12.41 6.94
N HIS A 120 22.46 -12.88 6.31
CA HIS A 120 23.46 -12.05 5.63
C HIS A 120 23.51 -12.25 4.10
N ASN A 121 22.82 -13.25 3.56
CA ASN A 121 22.94 -13.62 2.15
C ASN A 121 22.02 -12.79 1.23
N GLN A 122 22.41 -11.53 1.04
CA GLN A 122 21.67 -10.56 0.23
C GLN A 122 21.42 -11.02 -1.22
N GLU A 123 22.41 -11.66 -1.86
CA GLU A 123 22.25 -12.22 -3.21
C GLU A 123 21.12 -13.27 -3.24
N LEU A 124 21.08 -14.16 -2.25
CA LEU A 124 20.07 -15.21 -2.16
C LEU A 124 18.69 -14.66 -1.77
N GLN A 125 18.62 -13.65 -0.89
CA GLN A 125 17.35 -13.00 -0.57
C GLN A 125 16.82 -12.15 -1.75
N ALA A 126 17.69 -11.57 -2.58
CA ALA A 126 17.29 -10.87 -3.80
C ALA A 126 16.63 -11.80 -4.84
N GLU A 127 17.04 -13.08 -4.93
CA GLU A 127 16.31 -14.10 -5.72
C GLU A 127 14.85 -14.28 -5.27
N TYR A 128 14.53 -13.95 -4.02
CA TYR A 128 13.19 -14.03 -3.42
C TYR A 128 12.40 -12.71 -3.59
N TYR A 129 12.67 -11.89 -4.62
CA TYR A 129 11.95 -10.62 -4.87
C TYR A 129 10.41 -10.75 -4.90
N LYS A 130 9.86 -11.88 -5.37
CA LYS A 130 8.41 -12.19 -5.31
C LYS A 130 7.89 -12.66 -3.94
N TYR A 131 8.79 -12.75 -2.97
CA TYR A 131 8.58 -13.22 -1.60
C TYR A 131 9.36 -12.31 -0.63
N LEU A 132 9.03 -11.02 -0.67
CA LEU A 132 9.56 -9.92 0.18
C LEU A 132 11.03 -9.49 -0.05
N GLY A 133 11.78 -10.21 -0.90
CA GLY A 133 13.12 -9.81 -1.33
C GLY A 133 14.17 -9.79 -0.22
N ASN A 134 15.14 -8.87 -0.35
CA ASN A 134 16.26 -8.71 0.57
C ASN A 134 15.82 -8.12 1.92
N ARG A 135 15.82 -8.96 2.96
CA ARG A 135 15.48 -8.62 4.35
C ARG A 135 16.62 -8.98 5.33
N THR A 136 17.85 -8.70 4.92
CA THR A 136 19.08 -9.01 5.69
C THR A 136 19.38 -7.99 6.80
N TRP A 137 20.27 -8.36 7.72
CA TRP A 137 20.85 -7.45 8.72
C TRP A 137 21.50 -6.22 8.05
N GLU A 138 22.23 -6.44 6.96
CA GLU A 138 22.83 -5.39 6.14
C GLU A 138 21.78 -4.39 5.62
N LYS A 139 20.65 -4.88 5.09
CA LYS A 139 19.54 -4.02 4.63
C LYS A 139 18.93 -3.23 5.79
N ALA A 140 18.66 -3.84 6.94
CA ALA A 140 18.13 -3.13 8.11
C ALA A 140 19.03 -1.96 8.56
N LEU A 141 20.35 -2.21 8.64
CA LEU A 141 21.33 -1.19 9.01
C LEU A 141 21.45 -0.07 7.96
N TYR A 142 21.39 -0.42 6.68
CA TYR A 142 21.42 0.53 5.57
C TYR A 142 20.22 1.47 5.58
N GLU A 143 19.00 0.94 5.72
CA GLU A 143 17.78 1.74 5.75
C GLU A 143 17.75 2.67 6.97
N TYR A 144 18.21 2.20 8.14
CA TYR A 144 18.31 3.05 9.33
C TYR A 144 19.31 4.19 9.13
N ALA A 145 20.48 3.89 8.55
CA ALA A 145 21.52 4.87 8.29
C ALA A 145 21.11 5.96 7.27
N ASN A 146 20.20 5.62 6.35
CA ASN A 146 19.60 6.55 5.40
C ASN A 146 18.30 7.21 5.93
N GLY A 147 17.87 6.89 7.16
CA GLY A 147 16.71 7.51 7.81
C GLY A 147 15.35 6.83 7.56
N ASN A 148 15.30 5.78 6.75
CA ASN A 148 14.08 5.00 6.47
C ASN A 148 13.76 4.04 7.64
N LYS A 149 13.36 4.61 8.77
CA LYS A 149 13.06 3.86 10.00
C LYS A 149 12.03 2.75 9.80
N LYS A 150 10.98 2.96 8.99
CA LYS A 150 9.90 1.99 8.81
C LYS A 150 10.39 0.69 8.16
N GLU A 151 11.10 0.78 7.04
CA GLU A 151 11.69 -0.39 6.38
C GLU A 151 12.84 -0.99 7.21
N ALA A 152 13.62 -0.15 7.91
CA ALA A 152 14.70 -0.61 8.78
C ALA A 152 14.19 -1.48 9.94
N TYR A 153 13.14 -1.02 10.64
CA TYR A 153 12.53 -1.73 11.76
C TYR A 153 11.73 -2.95 11.30
N ALA A 154 11.02 -2.87 10.16
CA ALA A 154 10.43 -4.06 9.54
C ALA A 154 11.52 -5.10 9.22
N THR A 155 12.62 -4.70 8.61
CA THR A 155 13.73 -5.62 8.27
C THR A 155 14.45 -6.17 9.52
N LEU A 156 14.52 -5.40 10.61
CA LEU A 156 14.94 -5.89 11.93
C LEU A 156 13.99 -6.97 12.47
N GLY A 157 12.68 -6.87 12.20
CA GLY A 157 11.70 -7.90 12.52
C GLY A 157 12.02 -9.25 11.89
N HIS A 158 12.36 -9.29 10.60
CA HIS A 158 12.82 -10.52 9.93
C HIS A 158 14.06 -11.13 10.61
N THR A 159 14.97 -10.29 11.15
CA THR A 159 16.11 -10.78 11.94
C THR A 159 15.69 -11.38 13.29
N LEU A 160 14.71 -10.77 13.98
CA LEU A 160 14.22 -11.26 15.27
C LEU A 160 13.46 -12.58 15.13
N HIS A 161 12.68 -12.78 14.07
CA HIS A 161 12.02 -14.05 13.74
C HIS A 161 13.01 -15.21 13.69
N LEU A 162 14.01 -15.09 12.81
CA LEU A 162 15.07 -16.09 12.63
C LEU A 162 15.90 -16.32 13.90
N MET A 163 15.96 -15.33 14.80
CA MET A 163 16.61 -15.45 16.11
C MET A 163 15.72 -16.21 17.11
N GLU A 164 14.41 -16.00 17.10
CA GLU A 164 13.44 -16.73 17.91
C GLU A 164 13.34 -18.20 17.49
N ASP A 165 13.50 -18.54 16.21
CA ASP A 165 13.65 -19.93 15.71
C ASP A 165 14.80 -20.66 16.40
N MET A 166 15.88 -19.95 16.71
CA MET A 166 17.04 -20.52 17.42
C MET A 166 16.73 -20.85 18.88
N ALA A 167 15.58 -20.41 19.40
CA ALA A 167 15.02 -20.84 20.68
C ALA A 167 14.05 -22.04 20.56
N VAL A 168 13.87 -22.63 19.37
CA VAL A 168 13.08 -23.86 19.17
C VAL A 168 14.00 -25.09 19.00
N PRO A 169 13.78 -26.21 19.74
CA PRO A 169 14.66 -27.37 19.64
C PRO A 169 14.62 -28.03 18.26
N ASP A 170 13.45 -28.09 17.64
CA ASP A 170 13.22 -28.76 16.36
C ASP A 170 13.97 -28.04 15.21
N HIS A 171 13.89 -26.71 15.15
CA HIS A 171 14.63 -25.85 14.22
C HIS A 171 16.16 -25.90 14.41
N THR A 172 16.62 -26.16 15.63
CA THR A 172 18.06 -26.26 15.97
C THR A 172 18.57 -27.71 15.98
N ARG A 173 17.73 -28.67 15.57
CA ARG A 173 18.04 -30.11 15.51
C ARG A 173 17.74 -30.74 14.14
N ASP A 174 17.41 -29.93 13.13
CA ASP A 174 17.09 -30.40 11.78
C ASP A 174 15.95 -31.45 11.86
N ASP A 175 14.89 -31.09 12.59
CA ASP A 175 13.71 -31.93 12.88
C ASP A 175 12.40 -31.34 12.29
N PRO A 176 12.33 -31.13 10.96
CA PRO A 176 11.23 -30.44 10.28
C PRO A 176 9.90 -31.21 10.29
N HIS A 177 8.86 -30.55 10.79
CA HIS A 177 7.47 -30.99 10.79
C HIS A 177 6.67 -30.36 9.63
N ALA A 178 5.57 -31.01 9.24
CA ALA A 178 4.64 -30.49 8.24
C ALA A 178 3.19 -30.72 8.68
N HIS A 179 2.69 -29.79 9.51
CA HIS A 179 1.44 -29.90 10.29
C HIS A 179 0.23 -30.21 9.41
N GLU A 180 0.07 -29.50 8.28
CA GLU A 180 -1.05 -29.70 7.36
C GLU A 180 -0.91 -30.98 6.52
N ALA A 181 0.32 -31.34 6.15
CA ALA A 181 0.63 -32.54 5.36
C ALA A 181 0.55 -33.85 6.17
N ARG A 182 0.20 -33.80 7.47
CA ARG A 182 0.06 -34.92 8.43
C ARG A 182 -0.58 -36.21 7.91
N THR A 183 -1.54 -36.12 6.98
CA THR A 183 -2.19 -37.30 6.40
C THR A 183 -1.31 -38.07 5.40
N ILE A 184 -0.30 -37.41 4.82
CA ILE A 184 0.62 -37.93 3.81
C ILE A 184 1.99 -38.21 4.44
N THR A 185 2.56 -37.24 5.17
CA THR A 185 3.84 -37.38 5.87
C THR A 185 3.74 -38.38 7.03
N GLY A 186 2.59 -38.42 7.71
CA GLY A 186 2.39 -39.23 8.92
C GLY A 186 3.10 -38.68 10.16
N ASP A 187 3.61 -37.46 10.10
CA ASP A 187 4.09 -36.65 11.23
C ASP A 187 2.92 -35.84 11.85
N TYR A 188 3.14 -35.33 13.06
CA TYR A 188 2.15 -34.70 13.94
C TYR A 188 2.64 -33.37 14.57
N GLY A 189 3.67 -32.70 14.03
CA GLY A 189 4.15 -31.39 14.50
C GLY A 189 5.23 -31.43 15.58
N SER A 190 5.82 -30.27 15.93
CA SER A 190 6.57 -30.12 17.18
C SER A 190 5.59 -30.06 18.37
N PRO A 191 5.85 -30.79 19.46
CA PRO A 191 5.12 -30.63 20.71
C PRO A 191 5.29 -29.23 21.31
N LEU A 192 6.46 -28.58 21.17
CA LEU A 192 6.72 -27.28 21.79
C LEU A 192 5.87 -26.18 21.16
N GLU A 193 5.74 -26.17 19.85
CA GLU A 193 5.04 -25.14 19.07
C GLU A 193 3.52 -25.27 19.25
N GLU A 194 3.01 -26.50 19.22
CA GLU A 194 1.61 -26.83 19.54
C GLU A 194 1.25 -26.49 21.02
N TYR A 195 2.24 -26.42 21.91
CA TYR A 195 2.10 -25.85 23.25
C TYR A 195 2.21 -24.32 23.25
N ALA A 196 3.13 -23.76 22.46
CA ALA A 196 3.44 -22.34 22.43
C ALA A 196 2.34 -21.47 21.79
N LYS A 197 1.58 -22.00 20.82
CA LYS A 197 0.41 -21.39 20.15
C LYS A 197 -0.69 -20.83 21.09
N ASP A 198 -0.67 -21.15 22.38
CA ASP A 198 -1.55 -20.50 23.38
C ASP A 198 -1.08 -19.08 23.77
N PHE A 199 0.18 -18.74 23.52
CA PHE A 199 0.79 -17.48 23.93
C PHE A 199 0.61 -16.39 22.87
N THR A 200 -0.11 -15.34 23.24
CA THR A 200 -0.37 -14.16 22.41
C THR A 200 0.17 -12.91 23.09
N ARG A 201 0.30 -11.81 22.34
CA ARG A 201 0.67 -10.49 22.87
C ARG A 201 -0.14 -10.06 24.09
N GLU A 202 -1.42 -10.44 24.15
CA GLU A 202 -2.33 -10.12 25.25
C GLU A 202 -2.00 -10.87 26.56
N ASN A 203 -1.51 -12.11 26.46
CA ASN A 203 -1.47 -13.04 27.59
C ASN A 203 -0.05 -13.43 28.05
N PHE A 204 0.96 -13.24 27.19
CA PHE A 204 2.36 -13.53 27.49
C PHE A 204 3.08 -12.26 27.97
N LYS A 205 2.81 -11.84 29.21
CA LYS A 205 3.44 -10.67 29.85
C LYS A 205 4.45 -11.08 30.93
N VAL A 206 5.74 -10.88 30.66
CA VAL A 206 6.88 -11.36 31.46
C VAL A 206 8.06 -10.37 31.56
N ALA A 207 8.18 -9.36 30.69
CA ALA A 207 9.33 -8.44 30.63
C ALA A 207 9.65 -7.78 31.99
N ASP A 208 8.64 -7.20 32.64
CA ASP A 208 8.74 -6.66 34.01
C ASP A 208 9.20 -7.72 35.02
N GLU A 209 8.73 -8.96 34.91
CA GLU A 209 9.11 -10.04 35.84
C GLU A 209 10.59 -10.43 35.66
N LEU A 210 11.10 -10.45 34.43
CA LEU A 210 12.51 -10.68 34.14
C LEU A 210 13.40 -9.54 34.67
N ALA A 211 12.96 -8.29 34.52
CA ALA A 211 13.67 -7.12 35.04
C ALA A 211 13.69 -7.12 36.58
N VAL A 212 12.56 -7.41 37.24
CA VAL A 212 12.46 -7.56 38.70
C VAL A 212 13.29 -8.75 39.23
N LYS A 213 13.46 -9.82 38.43
CA LYS A 213 14.39 -10.92 38.71
C LYS A 213 15.87 -10.54 38.56
N GLY A 214 16.18 -9.31 38.14
CA GLY A 214 17.54 -8.80 37.98
C GLY A 214 18.23 -9.26 36.70
N MET A 215 17.46 -9.60 35.66
CA MET A 215 17.97 -9.85 34.31
C MET A 215 18.09 -8.53 33.55
N THR A 216 18.99 -8.49 32.57
CA THR A 216 19.23 -7.35 31.67
C THR A 216 19.40 -7.87 30.25
N PRO A 217 19.32 -7.01 29.21
CA PRO A 217 19.76 -7.35 27.87
C PRO A 217 21.16 -7.97 27.86
N ILE A 218 21.37 -9.02 27.05
CA ILE A 218 22.66 -9.70 26.92
C ILE A 218 23.42 -9.11 25.74
N GLN A 219 24.42 -8.27 26.04
CA GLN A 219 25.26 -7.68 25.00
C GLN A 219 26.22 -8.70 24.34
N ARG A 220 26.25 -8.68 23.00
CA ARG A 220 27.15 -9.45 22.12
C ARG A 220 27.62 -8.57 20.97
N GLY A 221 28.86 -8.74 20.52
CA GLY A 221 29.51 -7.81 19.58
C GLY A 221 29.27 -8.05 18.08
N GLU A 222 28.55 -9.10 17.69
CA GLU A 222 28.21 -9.43 16.29
C GLU A 222 26.86 -10.18 16.31
N VAL A 223 25.98 -9.95 15.32
CA VAL A 223 24.60 -10.49 15.31
C VAL A 223 24.55 -12.03 15.33
N ASP A 224 25.43 -12.68 14.56
CA ASP A 224 25.71 -14.13 14.58
C ASP A 224 25.77 -14.75 15.98
N ASN A 225 26.35 -14.04 16.96
CA ASN A 225 26.56 -14.57 18.29
C ASN A 225 25.26 -14.69 19.11
N TYR A 226 24.17 -14.01 18.74
CA TYR A 226 22.85 -14.23 19.32
C TYR A 226 22.28 -15.57 18.84
N PHE A 227 22.27 -15.78 17.52
CA PHE A 227 21.84 -17.01 16.86
C PHE A 227 22.61 -18.22 17.39
N TYR A 228 23.94 -18.16 17.37
CA TYR A 228 24.79 -19.25 17.85
C TYR A 228 24.55 -19.55 19.34
N ALA A 229 24.28 -18.53 20.17
CA ALA A 229 24.07 -18.74 21.60
C ALA A 229 22.71 -19.37 21.91
N LEU A 230 21.64 -18.93 21.23
CA LEU A 230 20.31 -19.52 21.35
C LEU A 230 20.31 -20.94 20.78
N ALA A 231 20.86 -21.16 19.59
CA ALA A 231 20.92 -22.49 18.98
C ALA A 231 21.71 -23.49 19.83
N ASN A 232 22.88 -23.09 20.37
CA ASN A 232 23.63 -23.95 21.30
C ASN A 232 22.90 -24.18 22.63
N TYR A 233 22.02 -23.26 23.07
CA TYR A 233 21.17 -23.48 24.24
C TYR A 233 20.03 -24.45 23.93
N SER A 234 19.29 -24.20 22.85
CA SER A 234 18.15 -25.00 22.41
C SER A 234 18.56 -26.45 22.10
N ASN A 235 19.51 -26.65 21.16
CA ASN A 235 20.07 -27.97 20.86
C ASN A 235 20.76 -28.60 22.08
N GLY A 236 21.55 -27.82 22.83
CA GLY A 236 22.40 -28.34 23.91
C GLY A 236 21.64 -28.83 25.15
N TYR A 237 20.45 -28.31 25.41
CA TYR A 237 19.71 -28.53 26.66
C TYR A 237 18.33 -29.18 26.49
N PHE A 238 17.75 -29.18 25.29
CA PHE A 238 16.39 -29.68 25.03
C PHE A 238 16.37 -30.72 23.89
N PHE A 239 15.38 -31.61 23.89
CA PHE A 239 15.14 -32.55 22.78
C PHE A 239 14.07 -31.99 21.83
N SER A 240 14.23 -32.22 20.54
CA SER A 240 13.12 -32.16 19.56
C SER A 240 12.39 -33.51 19.54
N LYS A 241 11.25 -33.62 18.84
CA LYS A 241 10.38 -34.81 18.90
C LYS A 241 11.07 -36.10 18.43
N ASP A 242 11.75 -36.09 17.29
CA ASP A 242 12.22 -37.31 16.63
C ASP A 242 13.74 -37.53 16.78
N THR A 243 14.48 -36.53 17.30
CA THR A 243 15.92 -36.65 17.59
C THR A 243 16.26 -37.12 19.03
N ILE A 244 15.29 -37.69 19.76
CA ILE A 244 15.44 -38.16 21.15
C ILE A 244 16.51 -39.27 21.26
N ASN A 245 17.67 -38.92 21.86
CA ASN A 245 18.88 -39.76 21.92
C ASN A 245 19.46 -40.14 20.54
N ASP A 246 19.27 -39.33 19.50
CA ASP A 246 19.91 -39.52 18.20
C ASP A 246 21.45 -39.45 18.32
N PRO A 247 22.22 -40.42 17.77
CA PRO A 247 23.68 -40.37 17.76
C PRO A 247 24.30 -39.15 17.04
N LYS A 248 23.54 -38.39 16.23
CA LYS A 248 23.89 -37.06 15.68
C LYS A 248 24.17 -36.04 16.80
N TYR A 249 23.49 -36.18 17.95
CA TYR A 249 23.56 -35.23 19.07
C TYR A 249 24.11 -35.84 20.36
N ALA A 250 25.22 -35.29 20.86
CA ALA A 250 25.84 -35.73 22.10
C ALA A 250 25.13 -35.28 23.38
N ASN A 251 24.11 -34.41 23.26
CA ASN A 251 23.35 -33.72 24.29
C ASN A 251 21.88 -33.52 23.80
N PRO A 252 20.92 -33.14 24.67
CA PRO A 252 21.03 -33.12 26.13
C PRO A 252 21.19 -34.51 26.72
N LYS A 253 21.35 -34.60 28.03
CA LYS A 253 21.55 -35.87 28.74
C LYS A 253 20.57 -36.00 29.88
N ILE A 254 19.91 -37.16 29.93
CA ILE A 254 19.13 -37.60 31.09
C ILE A 254 20.13 -37.88 32.23
N VAL A 255 20.21 -36.98 33.20
CA VAL A 255 21.13 -37.10 34.36
C VAL A 255 20.55 -37.93 35.49
N ARG A 256 19.22 -37.93 35.61
CA ARG A 256 18.42 -38.69 36.57
C ARG A 256 17.15 -39.19 35.88
N GLU A 257 16.64 -40.32 36.34
CA GLU A 257 15.38 -40.89 35.89
C GLU A 257 14.61 -41.49 37.07
N ASP A 258 13.28 -41.58 36.95
CA ASP A 258 12.43 -42.34 37.87
C ASP A 258 11.44 -43.26 37.14
N GLU A 259 10.19 -43.34 37.60
CA GLU A 259 9.12 -44.19 37.03
C GLU A 259 8.33 -43.49 35.92
N SER A 260 8.38 -42.15 35.84
CA SER A 260 7.61 -41.33 34.90
C SER A 260 8.45 -40.41 34.02
N PHE A 261 9.58 -39.89 34.53
CA PHE A 261 10.35 -38.85 33.86
C PHE A 261 11.86 -39.13 33.81
N GLY A 262 12.49 -38.63 32.74
CA GLY A 262 13.93 -38.38 32.66
C GLY A 262 14.19 -36.89 32.82
N TYR A 263 15.21 -36.56 33.63
CA TYR A 263 15.53 -35.19 34.03
C TYR A 263 16.82 -34.71 33.38
N GLY A 264 16.82 -33.46 32.92
CA GLY A 264 17.98 -32.75 32.41
C GLY A 264 18.54 -31.78 33.46
N LEU A 265 19.68 -31.16 33.15
CA LEU A 265 20.17 -29.96 33.83
C LEU A 265 20.19 -28.82 32.83
N ASP A 266 19.72 -27.62 33.19
CA ASP A 266 19.82 -26.43 32.33
C ASP A 266 21.22 -25.78 32.36
N LYS A 267 21.41 -24.65 31.67
CA LYS A 267 22.70 -23.92 31.63
C LYS A 267 23.21 -23.46 32.99
N ASN A 268 22.34 -23.32 33.98
CA ASN A 268 22.67 -22.92 35.35
C ASN A 268 22.96 -24.14 36.25
N GLY A 269 22.70 -25.36 35.76
CA GLY A 269 22.76 -26.59 36.54
C GLY A 269 21.49 -26.90 37.32
N GLU A 270 20.36 -26.26 37.01
CA GLU A 270 19.06 -26.57 37.63
C GLU A 270 18.47 -27.84 37.00
N GLU A 271 18.00 -28.78 37.83
CA GLU A 271 17.35 -30.02 37.35
C GLU A 271 15.90 -29.75 36.94
N PHE A 272 15.52 -30.16 35.73
CA PHE A 272 14.17 -29.98 35.19
C PHE A 272 13.68 -31.23 34.45
N GLU A 273 12.36 -31.35 34.26
CA GLU A 273 11.76 -32.49 33.55
C GLU A 273 12.02 -32.35 32.05
N LEU A 274 12.85 -33.26 31.51
CA LEU A 274 13.37 -33.16 30.15
C LEU A 274 12.59 -34.05 29.19
N ILE A 275 12.13 -35.22 29.63
CA ILE A 275 11.52 -36.22 28.75
C ILE A 275 10.59 -37.18 29.52
N ARG A 276 9.48 -37.61 28.91
CA ARG A 276 8.61 -38.66 29.49
C ARG A 276 9.29 -40.02 29.33
N ALA A 277 9.35 -40.80 30.41
CA ALA A 277 10.05 -42.07 30.47
C ALA A 277 9.08 -43.17 30.91
N ARG A 278 8.80 -44.15 30.04
CA ARG A 278 7.93 -45.29 30.36
C ARG A 278 8.61 -46.64 30.16
N THR A 279 8.22 -47.62 30.96
CA THR A 279 8.77 -48.99 30.87
C THR A 279 7.81 -49.89 30.11
N ILE A 280 8.25 -50.40 28.95
CA ILE A 280 7.45 -51.27 28.07
C ILE A 280 8.08 -52.66 27.90
N PRO A 281 7.30 -53.71 27.55
CA PRO A 281 7.85 -54.99 27.14
C PRO A 281 8.67 -54.84 25.85
N ASP A 282 9.94 -55.22 25.91
CA ASP A 282 10.78 -55.37 24.71
C ASP A 282 10.50 -56.72 24.03
N ASN A 283 10.29 -57.76 24.84
CA ASN A 283 9.88 -59.08 24.40
C ASN A 283 9.21 -59.84 25.57
N LEU A 284 8.89 -61.13 25.36
CA LEU A 284 8.21 -61.98 26.35
C LEU A 284 8.94 -62.19 27.69
N LEU A 285 10.21 -61.76 27.82
CA LEU A 285 11.03 -61.91 29.04
C LEU A 285 11.75 -60.63 29.48
N ASN A 286 11.86 -59.60 28.62
CA ASN A 286 12.58 -58.36 28.90
C ASN A 286 11.66 -57.13 28.87
N LEU A 287 11.96 -56.16 29.73
CA LEU A 287 11.44 -54.79 29.66
C LEU A 287 12.53 -53.87 29.09
N LYS A 288 12.13 -52.78 28.42
CA LYS A 288 12.98 -51.64 28.07
C LYS A 288 12.34 -50.34 28.52
N LYS A 289 13.16 -49.29 28.65
CA LYS A 289 12.67 -47.92 28.72
C LYS A 289 12.41 -47.38 27.31
N GLU A 290 11.41 -46.53 27.22
CA GLU A 290 11.00 -45.79 26.03
C GLU A 290 10.89 -44.32 26.46
N TYR A 291 11.50 -43.44 25.67
CA TYR A 291 11.53 -42.00 25.89
C TYR A 291 10.75 -41.30 24.79
N LEU A 292 9.98 -40.28 25.14
CA LEU A 292 9.06 -39.61 24.22
C LEU A 292 8.67 -38.22 24.73
N LEU A 293 8.37 -37.32 23.78
CA LEU A 293 7.57 -36.11 24.00
C LEU A 293 6.17 -36.40 23.42
N GLU A 294 5.09 -36.26 24.19
CA GLU A 294 3.75 -36.51 23.66
C GLU A 294 3.25 -35.31 22.84
N THR A 295 2.84 -35.55 21.58
CA THR A 295 2.19 -34.56 20.69
C THR A 295 0.80 -34.11 21.16
N LYS A 296 0.42 -34.43 22.40
CA LYS A 296 -0.82 -34.01 23.05
C LYS A 296 -0.51 -33.01 24.16
N LYS A 297 -0.08 -31.80 23.77
CA LYS A 297 0.06 -30.62 24.63
C LYS A 297 0.54 -30.96 26.04
N GLU A 298 1.73 -31.57 26.13
CA GLU A 298 2.32 -32.09 27.37
C GLU A 298 2.82 -30.95 28.28
N THR A 299 1.88 -30.21 28.88
CA THR A 299 2.14 -28.97 29.63
C THR A 299 3.17 -29.12 30.75
N GLU A 300 3.28 -30.31 31.35
CA GLU A 300 4.22 -30.64 32.42
C GLU A 300 5.68 -30.38 31.99
N ILE A 301 6.10 -30.92 30.84
CA ILE A 301 7.46 -30.75 30.29
C ILE A 301 7.56 -29.45 29.48
N LEU A 302 6.57 -29.16 28.64
CA LEU A 302 6.68 -28.12 27.63
C LEU A 302 6.62 -26.70 28.22
N SER A 303 5.97 -26.51 29.38
CA SER A 303 6.09 -25.27 30.14
C SER A 303 7.50 -25.03 30.68
N GLN A 304 8.23 -26.09 31.06
CA GLN A 304 9.62 -26.02 31.55
C GLN A 304 10.64 -25.81 30.41
N TYR A 305 10.26 -26.17 29.18
CA TYR A 305 10.96 -25.80 27.95
C TYR A 305 10.70 -24.33 27.62
N PHE A 306 9.44 -23.96 27.34
CA PHE A 306 9.08 -22.62 26.86
C PHE A 306 9.54 -21.51 27.81
N SER A 307 9.25 -21.60 29.12
CA SER A 307 9.66 -20.60 30.12
C SER A 307 11.18 -20.47 30.32
N ARG A 308 11.98 -21.39 29.76
CA ARG A 308 13.43 -21.25 29.63
C ARG A 308 13.82 -20.67 28.28
N LEU A 309 13.24 -21.16 27.19
CA LEU A 309 13.57 -20.78 25.82
C LEU A 309 13.12 -19.35 25.48
N SER A 310 11.86 -18.99 25.71
CA SER A 310 11.36 -17.62 25.45
C SER A 310 12.01 -16.58 26.36
N ARG A 311 12.35 -16.94 27.61
CA ARG A 311 13.18 -16.09 28.48
C ARG A 311 14.55 -15.79 27.85
N GLU A 312 15.23 -16.80 27.30
CA GLU A 312 16.50 -16.56 26.63
C GLU A 312 16.29 -15.74 25.34
N ALA A 313 15.24 -16.01 24.55
CA ALA A 313 14.89 -15.19 23.38
C ALA A 313 14.72 -13.71 23.77
N ILE A 314 13.93 -13.38 24.80
CA ILE A 314 13.69 -12.00 25.25
C ILE A 314 14.97 -11.26 25.62
N ILE A 315 15.80 -11.86 26.49
CA ILE A 315 17.02 -11.19 26.97
C ILE A 315 18.14 -11.13 25.91
N ASN A 316 18.06 -11.95 24.85
CA ASN A 316 18.97 -11.88 23.71
C ASN A 316 18.45 -10.88 22.66
N GLY A 317 17.16 -10.92 22.30
CA GLY A 317 16.53 -10.02 21.34
C GLY A 317 16.62 -8.55 21.75
N ALA A 318 16.41 -8.24 23.03
CA ALA A 318 16.62 -6.88 23.54
C ALA A 318 18.08 -6.43 23.41
N GLY A 319 19.04 -7.35 23.54
CA GLY A 319 20.46 -7.08 23.29
C GLY A 319 20.77 -6.90 21.80
N LEU A 320 20.05 -7.62 20.92
CA LEU A 320 20.15 -7.53 19.47
C LEU A 320 19.61 -6.18 18.95
N ILE A 321 18.50 -5.67 19.51
CA ILE A 321 18.01 -4.30 19.24
C ILE A 321 19.03 -3.25 19.69
N GLU A 322 19.64 -3.42 20.87
CA GLU A 322 20.69 -2.52 21.34
C GLU A 322 21.95 -2.58 20.44
N LEU A 323 22.32 -3.75 19.93
CA LEU A 323 23.39 -3.89 18.93
C LEU A 323 23.01 -3.23 17.60
N PHE A 324 21.76 -3.39 17.14
CA PHE A 324 21.26 -2.78 15.90
C PHE A 324 21.44 -1.25 15.93
N HIS A 325 20.98 -0.59 16.99
CA HIS A 325 21.18 0.85 17.16
C HIS A 325 22.67 1.21 17.27
N GLN A 326 23.48 0.48 18.04
CA GLN A 326 24.94 0.72 18.13
C GLN A 326 25.64 0.61 16.76
N GLU A 327 25.29 -0.38 15.93
CA GLU A 327 25.88 -0.56 14.60
C GLU A 327 25.39 0.50 13.59
N ALA A 328 24.11 0.86 13.64
CA ALA A 328 23.54 1.89 12.77
C ALA A 328 24.06 3.29 13.11
N GLU A 329 24.16 3.65 14.40
CA GLU A 329 24.83 4.87 14.85
C GLU A 329 26.31 4.89 14.46
N ALA A 330 27.01 3.75 14.54
CA ALA A 330 28.39 3.65 14.09
C ALA A 330 28.53 3.89 12.58
N ILE A 331 27.54 3.52 11.76
CA ILE A 331 27.49 3.84 10.32
C ILE A 331 27.23 5.34 10.12
N ILE A 332 26.19 5.90 10.74
CA ILE A 332 25.84 7.33 10.67
C ILE A 332 27.01 8.22 11.11
N ALA A 333 27.75 7.83 12.14
CA ALA A 333 28.93 8.52 12.64
C ALA A 333 30.21 8.28 11.81
N GLY A 334 30.15 7.51 10.72
CA GLY A 334 31.31 7.20 9.86
C GLY A 334 32.39 6.32 10.52
N GLN A 335 32.03 5.59 11.57
CA GLN A 335 32.92 4.69 12.33
C GLN A 335 32.91 3.26 11.78
N LYS A 336 31.78 2.82 11.22
CA LYS A 336 31.58 1.59 10.45
C LYS A 336 31.19 1.99 9.01
N PRO A 337 31.66 1.30 7.95
CA PRO A 337 31.17 1.56 6.59
C PRO A 337 29.71 1.13 6.46
N ALA A 338 28.92 1.87 5.68
CA ALA A 338 27.57 1.44 5.30
C ALA A 338 27.63 0.11 4.52
N PRO A 339 26.69 -0.83 4.74
CA PRO A 339 26.59 -2.04 3.94
C PRO A 339 26.35 -1.74 2.45
N GLU A 340 26.99 -2.53 1.59
CA GLU A 340 26.66 -2.57 0.15
C GLU A 340 25.41 -3.45 -0.01
N ILE A 341 24.39 -2.98 -0.74
CA ILE A 341 23.08 -3.66 -0.81
C ILE A 341 22.89 -4.37 -2.15
N PHE A 342 22.27 -5.54 -2.15
CA PHE A 342 21.93 -6.28 -3.37
C PHE A 342 20.42 -6.34 -3.58
N VAL A 343 19.99 -6.18 -4.82
CA VAL A 343 18.59 -6.21 -5.28
C VAL A 343 18.52 -6.99 -6.59
N LYS A 344 17.32 -7.42 -7.00
CA LYS A 344 17.13 -8.19 -8.23
C LYS A 344 16.21 -7.45 -9.19
N GLU A 345 16.80 -7.00 -10.31
CA GLU A 345 16.16 -6.23 -11.37
C GLU A 345 16.34 -6.98 -12.69
N ASN A 346 15.28 -7.06 -13.51
CA ASN A 346 15.27 -7.68 -14.84
C ASN A 346 15.97 -9.06 -14.91
N GLY A 347 15.80 -9.84 -13.84
CA GLY A 347 16.32 -11.21 -13.68
C GLY A 347 17.75 -11.31 -13.13
N VAL A 348 18.47 -10.19 -12.97
CA VAL A 348 19.88 -10.11 -12.57
C VAL A 348 20.00 -9.50 -11.16
N ILE A 349 20.92 -10.01 -10.35
CA ILE A 349 21.25 -9.41 -9.05
C ILE A 349 22.17 -8.20 -9.31
N LYS A 350 21.66 -6.98 -9.10
CA LYS A 350 22.44 -5.74 -9.10
C LYS A 350 22.96 -5.43 -7.69
N LYS A 351 23.98 -4.56 -7.61
CA LYS A 351 24.63 -4.12 -6.36
C LYS A 351 24.58 -2.59 -6.28
N ILE A 352 23.93 -2.09 -5.23
CA ILE A 352 23.80 -0.68 -4.86
C ILE A 352 24.97 -0.29 -3.94
N VAL A 353 25.58 0.87 -4.21
CA VAL A 353 26.69 1.44 -3.40
C VAL A 353 26.49 2.94 -3.23
N THR A 354 26.01 3.35 -2.06
CA THR A 354 25.82 4.77 -1.74
C THR A 354 27.16 5.42 -1.40
N LEU A 355 27.58 6.44 -2.16
CA LEU A 355 28.67 7.30 -1.74
C LEU A 355 28.19 8.26 -0.65
N ASN A 356 28.61 8.04 0.60
CA ASN A 356 28.47 9.08 1.61
C ASN A 356 29.69 9.21 2.54
N GLY A 357 30.08 10.46 2.80
CA GLY A 357 31.10 10.83 3.78
C GLY A 357 32.52 11.13 3.28
N TYR A 358 32.75 12.30 2.65
CA TYR A 358 34.00 13.06 2.87
C TYR A 358 33.94 14.59 2.56
N ILE A 359 33.00 15.32 3.15
CA ILE A 359 33.09 16.79 3.24
C ILE A 359 34.19 17.15 4.29
N GLY A 360 35.47 17.01 3.89
CA GLY A 360 36.57 16.86 4.85
C GLY A 360 37.98 17.34 4.44
N GLY A 361 38.14 18.03 3.31
CA GLY A 361 39.34 18.85 3.03
C GLY A 361 40.52 18.21 2.26
N VAL A 362 40.70 18.67 1.01
CA VAL A 362 41.94 18.83 0.22
C VAL A 362 43.14 17.89 0.50
N SER A 363 43.42 16.92 -0.40
CA SER A 363 44.75 16.76 -1.05
C SER A 363 44.88 15.55 -2.03
N VAL A 364 44.60 15.79 -3.32
CA VAL A 364 45.44 15.43 -4.50
C VAL A 364 46.06 14.01 -4.62
N VAL A 365 45.55 13.23 -5.60
CA VAL A 365 46.21 12.14 -6.39
C VAL A 365 46.66 10.88 -5.63
N GLY A 366 46.20 9.65 -5.91
CA GLY A 366 45.56 9.12 -7.10
C GLY A 366 46.26 7.81 -7.55
N GLU A 367 45.58 6.66 -7.44
CA GLU A 367 46.07 5.40 -8.07
C GLU A 367 44.97 4.48 -8.65
N GLY A 368 43.67 4.77 -8.43
CA GLY A 368 42.55 3.98 -8.99
C GLY A 368 42.48 3.91 -10.52
N ALA A 369 43.02 4.92 -11.21
CA ALA A 369 42.99 5.06 -12.68
C ALA A 369 43.78 3.99 -13.48
N LYS A 370 44.28 2.93 -12.83
CA LYS A 370 45.09 1.86 -13.47
C LYS A 370 44.36 0.51 -13.59
N ALA A 371 43.30 0.26 -12.82
CA ALA A 371 42.51 -0.98 -12.95
C ALA A 371 41.54 -0.91 -14.14
N PHE A 372 40.85 0.22 -14.28
CA PHE A 372 39.82 0.46 -15.31
C PHE A 372 40.33 0.32 -16.75
N ALA A 373 41.63 0.54 -16.97
CA ALA A 373 42.27 0.44 -18.28
C ALA A 373 42.41 -1.02 -18.80
N PHE A 374 42.35 -2.04 -17.93
CA PHE A 374 42.62 -3.43 -18.34
C PHE A 374 41.36 -4.17 -18.84
N ALA A 375 40.19 -3.87 -18.27
CA ALA A 375 38.93 -4.47 -18.71
C ALA A 375 38.48 -3.94 -20.08
N LYS A 376 38.64 -2.62 -20.30
CA LYS A 376 38.20 -1.91 -21.52
C LYS A 376 38.84 -2.45 -22.80
N ASP A 377 40.09 -2.91 -22.75
CA ASP A 377 40.80 -3.49 -23.90
C ASP A 377 40.28 -4.90 -24.30
N SER A 378 39.60 -5.61 -23.40
CA SER A 378 39.14 -7.00 -23.66
C SER A 378 37.79 -7.05 -24.38
N TYR A 379 36.86 -6.16 -24.03
CA TYR A 379 35.51 -6.08 -24.61
C TYR A 379 35.52 -5.70 -26.10
N ASN A 380 36.34 -4.71 -26.48
CA ASN A 380 36.38 -4.16 -27.83
C ASN A 380 36.85 -5.17 -28.91
N SER A 381 37.55 -6.25 -28.53
CA SER A 381 38.13 -7.21 -29.47
C SER A 381 37.13 -8.20 -30.10
N VAL A 382 35.87 -8.24 -29.65
CA VAL A 382 34.83 -9.16 -30.16
C VAL A 382 33.89 -8.43 -31.14
N LYS A 383 33.45 -7.22 -30.76
CA LYS A 383 32.43 -6.40 -31.43
C LYS A 383 32.71 -6.07 -32.91
N GLU A 384 33.97 -6.13 -33.36
CA GLU A 384 34.36 -5.76 -34.74
C GLU A 384 33.95 -6.77 -35.85
N ASN A 385 33.47 -7.98 -35.55
CA ASN A 385 33.45 -9.07 -36.56
C ASN A 385 32.07 -9.50 -37.12
N ILE A 386 30.93 -9.13 -36.54
CA ILE A 386 29.60 -9.67 -36.96
C ILE A 386 28.49 -8.58 -37.03
N SER A 387 28.72 -7.49 -37.80
CA SER A 387 27.80 -6.34 -37.88
C SER A 387 27.14 -6.12 -39.26
N ALA A 388 26.62 -7.18 -39.91
CA ALA A 388 25.92 -7.04 -41.21
C ALA A 388 24.96 -8.21 -41.55
N GLY A 389 23.66 -8.08 -41.29
CA GLY A 389 22.70 -9.10 -41.75
C GLY A 389 21.19 -8.99 -41.44
N ALA A 390 20.76 -8.17 -40.46
CA ALA A 390 19.40 -8.25 -39.88
C ALA A 390 18.23 -8.19 -40.89
N SER A 391 18.23 -7.21 -41.81
CA SER A 391 17.06 -6.82 -42.61
C SER A 391 16.52 -7.86 -43.60
N LYS A 392 17.14 -9.04 -43.74
CA LYS A 392 16.59 -10.16 -44.52
C LYS A 392 15.76 -11.15 -43.70
N ILE A 393 15.97 -11.25 -42.38
CA ILE A 393 15.33 -12.27 -41.54
C ILE A 393 13.82 -11.97 -41.39
N ALA A 394 13.46 -10.73 -41.05
CA ALA A 394 12.07 -10.28 -40.93
C ALA A 394 11.21 -10.52 -42.20
N SER A 395 11.83 -10.44 -43.39
CA SER A 395 11.14 -10.68 -44.68
C SER A 395 10.74 -12.15 -44.89
N VAL A 396 11.38 -13.09 -44.19
CA VAL A 396 11.03 -14.52 -44.22
C VAL A 396 9.99 -14.84 -43.15
N ALA A 397 10.11 -14.23 -41.96
CA ALA A 397 9.15 -14.40 -40.86
C ALA A 397 7.73 -13.97 -41.23
N SER A 398 7.55 -12.71 -41.66
CA SER A 398 6.21 -12.17 -42.02
C SER A 398 5.52 -12.94 -43.17
N SER A 399 6.31 -13.44 -44.13
CA SER A 399 5.84 -14.29 -45.24
C SER A 399 5.38 -15.69 -44.79
N LEU A 400 5.78 -16.12 -43.60
CA LEU A 400 5.32 -17.37 -42.96
C LEU A 400 4.06 -17.11 -42.13
N THR A 401 4.07 -16.10 -41.26
CA THR A 401 2.94 -15.75 -40.38
C THR A 401 1.65 -15.51 -41.16
N GLY A 402 1.67 -14.67 -42.20
CA GLY A 402 0.47 -14.36 -42.99
C GLY A 402 -0.17 -15.58 -43.66
N LYS A 403 0.64 -16.57 -44.09
CA LYS A 403 0.12 -17.82 -44.68
C LYS A 403 -0.46 -18.78 -43.65
N ILE A 404 -0.04 -18.67 -42.39
CA ILE A 404 -0.58 -19.48 -41.29
C ILE A 404 -1.95 -18.91 -40.87
N THR A 405 -2.07 -17.58 -40.76
CA THR A 405 -3.34 -16.90 -40.44
C THR A 405 -4.43 -17.20 -41.48
N ASP A 406 -4.10 -17.13 -42.78
CA ASP A 406 -5.02 -17.48 -43.88
C ASP A 406 -5.58 -18.92 -43.77
N ILE A 407 -4.78 -19.87 -43.27
CA ILE A 407 -5.19 -21.28 -43.10
C ILE A 407 -6.14 -21.43 -41.90
N PHE A 408 -5.79 -20.87 -40.74
CA PHE A 408 -6.66 -20.93 -39.56
C PHE A 408 -8.00 -20.22 -39.77
N SER A 409 -8.01 -19.09 -40.49
CA SER A 409 -9.24 -18.38 -40.86
C SER A 409 -10.18 -19.20 -41.75
N LEU A 410 -9.65 -20.13 -42.56
CA LEU A 410 -10.49 -21.03 -43.37
C LEU A 410 -11.15 -22.13 -42.53
N GLU A 411 -10.41 -22.73 -41.59
CA GLU A 411 -10.86 -23.88 -40.81
C GLU A 411 -11.90 -23.49 -39.74
N ALA A 412 -11.74 -22.33 -39.10
CA ALA A 412 -12.69 -21.81 -38.10
C ALA A 412 -14.12 -21.63 -38.64
N SER A 413 -14.28 -21.49 -39.96
CA SER A 413 -15.59 -21.30 -40.61
C SER A 413 -16.44 -22.57 -40.75
N ARG A 414 -15.96 -23.75 -40.32
CA ARG A 414 -16.47 -25.06 -40.80
C ARG A 414 -17.06 -26.06 -39.81
N SER A 415 -17.01 -25.84 -38.49
CA SER A 415 -17.61 -26.79 -37.53
C SER A 415 -18.42 -26.11 -36.42
N PRO A 416 -19.74 -26.29 -36.36
CA PRO A 416 -20.57 -25.86 -35.24
C PRO A 416 -20.79 -26.99 -34.22
N LYS A 417 -20.58 -26.64 -32.93
CA LYS A 417 -20.80 -27.42 -31.70
C LYS A 417 -19.64 -28.31 -31.23
N ASP A 418 -19.59 -28.37 -29.90
CA ASP A 418 -18.69 -29.12 -29.00
C ASP A 418 -17.26 -28.54 -28.90
N GLY A 419 -16.85 -28.23 -27.66
CA GLY A 419 -15.99 -27.06 -27.36
C GLY A 419 -14.47 -27.22 -27.45
N ASP A 420 -13.93 -28.43 -27.58
CA ASP A 420 -12.47 -28.69 -27.51
C ASP A 420 -11.66 -28.08 -28.67
N GLY A 421 -12.31 -27.73 -29.78
CA GLY A 421 -11.62 -27.24 -30.98
C GLY A 421 -10.97 -25.86 -30.83
N LEU A 422 -11.41 -25.04 -29.87
CA LEU A 422 -10.93 -23.67 -29.71
C LEU A 422 -9.65 -23.58 -28.86
N ALA A 423 -9.55 -24.36 -27.79
CA ALA A 423 -8.41 -24.32 -26.87
C ALA A 423 -7.08 -24.67 -27.58
N VAL A 424 -7.08 -25.74 -28.39
CA VAL A 424 -5.89 -26.18 -29.14
C VAL A 424 -5.48 -25.16 -30.23
N ALA A 425 -6.44 -24.41 -30.78
CA ALA A 425 -6.15 -23.34 -31.73
C ALA A 425 -5.54 -22.11 -31.04
N VAL A 426 -6.01 -21.76 -29.83
CA VAL A 426 -5.42 -20.71 -28.99
C VAL A 426 -4.00 -21.08 -28.58
N GLU A 427 -3.78 -22.27 -28.02
CA GLU A 427 -2.46 -22.71 -27.52
C GLU A 427 -1.38 -22.75 -28.62
N ALA A 428 -1.77 -23.12 -29.85
CA ALA A 428 -0.88 -23.04 -31.02
C ALA A 428 -0.57 -21.59 -31.46
N VAL A 429 -1.50 -20.65 -31.30
CA VAL A 429 -1.28 -19.22 -31.56
C VAL A 429 -0.41 -18.59 -30.46
N THR A 430 -0.66 -18.90 -29.18
CA THR A 430 0.18 -18.50 -28.04
C THR A 430 1.61 -19.04 -28.15
N SER A 431 1.80 -20.19 -28.80
CA SER A 431 3.12 -20.74 -29.11
C SER A 431 3.82 -20.02 -30.26
N LEU A 432 3.08 -19.41 -31.19
CA LEU A 432 3.62 -18.65 -32.33
C LEU A 432 3.86 -17.18 -32.01
N SER A 433 3.11 -16.57 -31.07
CA SER A 433 3.39 -15.20 -30.61
C SER A 433 4.73 -15.09 -29.88
N ARG A 434 5.24 -16.17 -29.29
CA ARG A 434 6.63 -16.29 -28.76
C ARG A 434 7.74 -16.16 -29.82
N LEU A 435 7.40 -16.00 -31.10
CA LEU A 435 8.36 -15.71 -32.19
C LEU A 435 8.20 -14.30 -32.77
N ASN A 436 7.28 -13.48 -32.26
CA ASN A 436 7.17 -12.07 -32.67
C ASN A 436 8.11 -11.18 -31.83
N LEU A 437 9.41 -11.33 -32.10
CA LEU A 437 10.40 -10.32 -31.72
C LEU A 437 10.18 -9.08 -32.60
N ASP A 438 9.73 -8.00 -31.98
CA ASP A 438 10.09 -6.66 -32.44
C ASP A 438 11.42 -6.23 -31.77
N ASN A 439 12.02 -5.15 -32.27
CA ASN A 439 13.48 -4.95 -32.32
C ASN A 439 13.95 -4.05 -31.15
N GLU A 440 15.23 -4.00 -30.71
CA GLU A 440 16.49 -4.29 -31.41
C GLU A 440 17.42 -5.34 -30.73
N VAL A 441 18.66 -5.48 -31.23
CA VAL A 441 19.59 -6.60 -30.95
C VAL A 441 21.03 -6.12 -30.74
N SER A 442 21.66 -6.50 -29.62
CA SER A 442 23.11 -6.34 -29.38
C SER A 442 23.78 -7.55 -28.69
N GLU A 443 23.65 -8.74 -29.30
CA GLU A 443 24.32 -10.01 -28.93
C GLU A 443 23.84 -10.65 -27.59
N VAL A 444 23.72 -11.98 -27.41
CA VAL A 444 24.10 -13.14 -28.24
C VAL A 444 22.89 -14.09 -28.38
N VAL A 445 22.56 -14.53 -29.60
CA VAL A 445 21.55 -15.59 -29.81
C VAL A 445 22.18 -16.96 -29.58
N ASP A 446 21.73 -17.69 -28.56
CA ASP A 446 22.10 -19.10 -28.39
C ASP A 446 21.39 -19.99 -29.43
N LEU A 447 22.19 -20.54 -30.34
CA LEU A 447 21.75 -21.47 -31.38
C LEU A 447 21.15 -22.77 -30.81
N ALA A 448 21.43 -23.14 -29.56
CA ALA A 448 20.80 -24.29 -28.90
C ALA A 448 19.30 -24.05 -28.64
N VAL A 449 18.88 -22.83 -28.31
CA VAL A 449 17.46 -22.51 -28.04
C VAL A 449 16.63 -22.62 -29.31
N PHE A 450 17.15 -22.14 -30.45
CA PHE A 450 16.46 -22.22 -31.73
C PHE A 450 16.26 -23.67 -32.22
N ASP A 451 17.29 -24.52 -32.12
CA ASP A 451 17.16 -25.94 -32.46
C ASP A 451 16.20 -26.68 -31.49
N THR A 452 16.18 -26.33 -30.21
CA THR A 452 15.22 -26.87 -29.23
C THR A 452 13.78 -26.52 -29.60
N VAL A 453 13.44 -25.23 -29.73
CA VAL A 453 12.06 -24.78 -30.02
C VAL A 453 11.55 -25.32 -31.37
N VAL A 454 12.41 -25.38 -32.39
CA VAL A 454 12.07 -25.99 -33.69
C VAL A 454 11.84 -27.51 -33.56
N SER A 455 12.56 -28.20 -32.65
CA SER A 455 12.34 -29.63 -32.40
C SER A 455 11.05 -29.92 -31.63
N GLU A 456 10.72 -29.12 -30.60
CA GLU A 456 9.50 -29.27 -29.80
C GLU A 456 8.24 -28.99 -30.63
N ALA A 457 8.27 -27.93 -31.44
CA ALA A 457 7.20 -27.67 -32.42
C ALA A 457 7.04 -28.85 -33.41
N ALA A 458 8.14 -29.41 -33.90
CA ALA A 458 8.13 -30.54 -34.83
C ALA A 458 7.60 -31.84 -34.19
N GLU A 459 7.88 -32.11 -32.91
CA GLU A 459 7.26 -33.22 -32.18
C GLU A 459 5.76 -33.00 -31.95
N SER A 460 5.34 -31.78 -31.59
CA SER A 460 3.92 -31.45 -31.38
C SER A 460 3.08 -31.66 -32.65
N PHE A 461 3.55 -31.19 -33.81
CA PHE A 461 2.88 -31.43 -35.10
C PHE A 461 2.87 -32.90 -35.55
N SER A 462 3.69 -33.78 -34.98
CA SER A 462 3.82 -35.18 -35.42
C SER A 462 2.58 -36.06 -35.14
N ASN A 463 1.72 -35.64 -34.20
CA ASN A 463 0.55 -36.42 -33.77
C ASN A 463 -0.75 -36.14 -34.57
N LEU A 464 -0.75 -35.18 -35.50
CA LEU A 464 -1.95 -34.79 -36.26
C LEU A 464 -2.03 -35.44 -37.65
N SER A 465 -3.07 -36.26 -37.88
CA SER A 465 -3.19 -37.09 -39.09
C SER A 465 -3.78 -36.38 -40.32
N PHE A 466 -3.09 -35.37 -40.87
CA PHE A 466 -3.46 -34.70 -42.13
C PHE A 466 -2.35 -34.80 -43.21
N SER A 467 -2.27 -35.98 -43.84
CA SER A 467 -1.16 -36.39 -44.72
C SER A 467 -1.14 -35.77 -46.14
N ALA A 468 -1.61 -34.52 -46.30
CA ALA A 468 -1.62 -33.80 -47.58
C ALA A 468 -0.81 -32.50 -47.51
N SER A 469 -1.08 -31.66 -46.50
CA SER A 469 -0.46 -30.33 -46.34
C SER A 469 1.01 -30.41 -45.91
N ILE A 470 1.35 -31.36 -45.03
CA ILE A 470 2.72 -31.56 -44.49
C ILE A 470 3.74 -31.73 -45.62
N THR A 471 3.39 -32.42 -46.70
CA THR A 471 4.26 -32.67 -47.86
C THR A 471 4.65 -31.38 -48.60
N GLN A 472 3.79 -30.35 -48.62
CA GLN A 472 4.13 -29.04 -49.21
C GLN A 472 4.99 -28.19 -48.26
N ILE A 473 4.76 -28.28 -46.95
CA ILE A 473 5.56 -27.59 -45.93
C ILE A 473 7.00 -28.13 -45.94
N GLN A 474 7.18 -29.46 -45.91
CA GLN A 474 8.49 -30.10 -45.99
C GLN A 474 9.23 -29.78 -47.29
N ALA A 475 8.53 -29.72 -48.43
CA ALA A 475 9.11 -29.32 -49.71
C ALA A 475 9.54 -27.84 -49.73
N SER A 476 8.90 -26.98 -48.93
CA SER A 476 9.24 -25.55 -48.84
C SER A 476 10.45 -25.32 -47.92
N LEU A 477 10.53 -26.01 -46.78
CA LEU A 477 11.68 -25.90 -45.86
C LEU A 477 13.01 -26.30 -46.54
N GLU A 478 13.03 -27.42 -47.28
CA GLU A 478 14.26 -27.89 -47.92
C GLU A 478 14.70 -27.04 -49.12
N ASP A 479 13.79 -26.28 -49.76
CA ASP A 479 14.20 -25.29 -50.77
C ASP A 479 14.78 -24.03 -50.10
N ILE A 480 14.19 -23.54 -48.99
CA ILE A 480 14.74 -22.44 -48.18
C ILE A 480 16.15 -22.80 -47.68
N LYS A 481 16.32 -23.97 -47.06
CA LYS A 481 17.61 -24.45 -46.53
C LYS A 481 18.70 -24.48 -47.61
N LYS A 482 18.33 -24.91 -48.81
CA LYS A 482 19.19 -25.00 -50.00
C LYS A 482 19.53 -23.63 -50.59
N GLN A 483 18.61 -22.67 -50.56
CA GLN A 483 18.89 -21.27 -50.91
C GLN A 483 19.85 -20.62 -49.89
N THR A 484 19.64 -20.83 -48.59
CA THR A 484 20.54 -20.33 -47.53
C THR A 484 21.96 -20.89 -47.67
N MET A 485 22.12 -22.19 -47.88
CA MET A 485 23.45 -22.80 -48.10
C MET A 485 24.12 -22.28 -49.39
N ALA A 486 23.36 -21.99 -50.45
CA ALA A 486 23.91 -21.40 -51.67
C ALA A 486 24.44 -19.97 -51.46
N LEU A 487 23.78 -19.17 -50.62
CA LEU A 487 24.20 -17.81 -50.28
C LEU A 487 25.49 -17.79 -49.46
N VAL A 488 25.62 -18.68 -48.46
CA VAL A 488 26.86 -18.84 -47.66
C VAL A 488 28.05 -19.22 -48.55
N GLU A 489 27.82 -20.13 -49.49
CA GLU A 489 28.84 -20.62 -50.44
C GLU A 489 29.17 -19.59 -51.54
N GLU A 490 28.32 -18.58 -51.75
CA GLU A 490 28.58 -17.41 -52.63
C GLU A 490 29.35 -16.31 -51.89
N ASP A 491 29.02 -16.03 -50.62
CA ASP A 491 29.76 -15.05 -49.80
C ASP A 491 31.21 -15.47 -49.54
N LYS A 492 31.43 -16.77 -49.32
CA LYS A 492 32.78 -17.35 -49.22
C LYS A 492 33.63 -17.06 -50.47
N LYS A 493 33.05 -17.25 -51.66
CA LYS A 493 33.68 -16.94 -52.96
C LYS A 493 33.88 -15.45 -53.19
N LYS A 494 32.98 -14.59 -52.67
CA LYS A 494 33.19 -13.13 -52.67
C LYS A 494 34.42 -12.77 -51.84
N LYS A 495 34.48 -13.21 -50.58
CA LYS A 495 35.61 -12.95 -49.66
C LYS A 495 36.95 -13.44 -50.20
N ASP A 496 37.00 -14.65 -50.77
CA ASP A 496 38.19 -15.14 -51.47
C ASP A 496 38.60 -14.19 -52.62
N SER A 497 37.66 -13.79 -53.47
CA SER A 497 37.93 -12.87 -54.60
C SER A 497 38.31 -11.43 -54.16
N GLU A 498 37.85 -10.99 -52.99
CA GLU A 498 38.24 -9.71 -52.41
C GLU A 498 39.64 -9.76 -51.79
N SER A 499 40.08 -10.90 -51.27
CA SER A 499 41.46 -11.08 -50.82
C SER A 499 42.45 -10.93 -52.00
N GLU A 500 42.15 -11.56 -53.15
CA GLU A 500 42.97 -11.42 -54.37
C GLU A 500 42.96 -9.98 -54.91
N LYS A 501 41.80 -9.28 -54.88
CA LYS A 501 41.70 -7.87 -55.26
C LYS A 501 42.46 -6.94 -54.32
N LYS A 502 42.35 -7.12 -52.99
CA LYS A 502 43.10 -6.32 -52.01
C LYS A 502 44.60 -6.52 -52.17
N GLN A 503 45.06 -7.75 -52.44
CA GLN A 503 46.47 -8.03 -52.74
C GLN A 503 46.94 -7.39 -54.06
N ALA A 504 46.08 -7.26 -55.07
CA ALA A 504 46.37 -6.53 -56.29
C ALA A 504 46.48 -5.00 -56.06
N VAL A 505 45.54 -4.41 -55.30
CA VAL A 505 45.55 -2.96 -54.97
C VAL A 505 46.76 -2.59 -54.11
N LEU A 506 47.14 -3.43 -53.13
CA LEU A 506 48.31 -3.21 -52.28
C LEU A 506 49.65 -3.15 -53.06
N ASN A 507 49.68 -3.71 -54.27
CA ASN A 507 50.83 -3.63 -55.17
C ASN A 507 50.83 -2.36 -56.06
N LEU A 508 49.70 -1.68 -56.26
CA LEU A 508 49.67 -0.37 -56.94
C LEU A 508 50.04 0.79 -56.00
N VAL A 509 49.60 0.76 -54.74
CA VAL A 509 49.80 1.85 -53.77
C VAL A 509 51.27 2.03 -53.33
N LYS A 510 52.18 1.15 -53.77
CA LYS A 510 53.63 1.27 -53.54
C LYS A 510 54.39 2.03 -54.64
N SER A 511 53.70 2.65 -55.59
CA SER A 511 54.31 3.53 -56.59
C SER A 511 53.47 4.78 -56.83
N GLU A 512 53.74 5.86 -56.07
CA GLU A 512 53.87 7.26 -56.51
C GLU A 512 53.88 8.21 -55.29
N SER A 513 54.97 8.95 -55.07
CA SER A 513 55.10 9.94 -53.99
C SER A 513 56.12 11.04 -54.36
N THR A 514 55.75 11.81 -55.39
CA THR A 514 56.46 12.93 -56.06
C THR A 514 55.40 13.63 -56.95
N ASP A 515 55.21 14.94 -57.06
CA ASP A 515 55.93 16.12 -56.53
C ASP A 515 55.01 17.37 -56.38
N GLU A 516 55.47 18.34 -55.60
CA GLU A 516 55.42 19.82 -55.75
C GLU A 516 54.22 20.59 -56.44
N ASP A 517 53.59 21.49 -55.63
CA ASP A 517 53.58 22.98 -55.79
C ASP A 517 52.42 23.82 -56.44
N ASP A 518 52.32 25.05 -55.91
CA ASP A 518 51.88 26.39 -56.40
C ASP A 518 50.41 26.87 -56.63
N THR A 519 50.25 28.16 -56.30
CA THR A 519 49.32 29.23 -56.75
C THR A 519 47.83 29.30 -56.35
N ALA A 520 47.54 30.40 -55.64
CA ALA A 520 46.23 31.00 -55.42
C ALA A 520 45.55 31.62 -56.68
N ARG A 521 44.21 31.85 -56.61
CA ARG A 521 43.61 33.17 -56.97
C ARG A 521 42.12 33.37 -56.61
N ARG A 522 41.79 34.66 -56.44
CA ARG A 522 40.46 35.29 -56.31
C ARG A 522 39.42 34.84 -57.37
N ALA A 523 38.14 34.89 -57.00
CA ALA A 523 37.18 35.84 -57.59
C ALA A 523 35.93 36.03 -56.70
N ASP A 524 35.54 37.28 -56.45
CA ASP A 524 34.23 37.73 -55.95
C ASP A 524 33.82 38.93 -56.83
N PHE A 525 32.54 39.05 -57.22
CA PHE A 525 32.05 40.22 -57.94
C PHE A 525 30.50 40.43 -57.96
N SER A 526 29.96 40.99 -56.88
CA SER A 526 28.92 42.06 -56.93
C SER A 526 27.47 41.67 -57.36
N ALA A 527 26.42 42.51 -57.24
CA ALA A 527 26.33 43.88 -56.68
C ALA A 527 24.89 44.27 -56.27
N SER A 528 24.75 45.05 -55.17
CA SER A 528 23.86 46.24 -55.03
C SER A 528 22.33 46.06 -55.17
N ARG A 529 21.48 46.47 -54.21
CA ARG A 529 20.94 47.84 -53.97
C ARG A 529 19.75 47.69 -52.96
N SER A 530 19.23 48.69 -52.22
CA SER A 530 19.61 50.10 -51.97
C SER A 530 18.57 50.81 -51.06
N LEU A 531 19.04 51.58 -50.07
CA LEU A 531 18.33 52.70 -49.37
C LEU A 531 17.06 52.41 -48.55
N GLY A 532 16.99 52.98 -47.34
CA GLY A 532 15.80 53.09 -46.48
C GLY A 532 16.20 53.45 -45.04
N ASP A 533 15.96 54.69 -44.61
CA ASP A 533 16.37 55.29 -43.32
C ASP A 533 15.27 56.24 -42.82
N PHE A 534 15.31 56.70 -41.55
CA PHE A 534 14.35 57.57 -40.82
C PHE A 534 13.00 56.91 -40.41
N ASP A 535 12.33 57.26 -39.27
CA ASP A 535 12.69 57.94 -37.99
C ASP A 535 11.54 57.68 -36.94
N LYS A 536 11.61 58.26 -35.73
CA LYS A 536 10.74 57.98 -34.56
C LYS A 536 9.30 58.57 -34.61
N SER A 537 8.39 57.91 -33.89
CA SER A 537 7.32 58.47 -33.00
C SER A 537 6.58 57.30 -32.32
N GLU A 538 6.31 57.18 -31.01
CA GLU A 538 5.77 58.09 -29.96
C GLU A 538 4.25 57.91 -29.71
N ALA A 539 3.87 57.77 -28.42
CA ALA A 539 2.53 57.88 -27.79
C ALA A 539 1.38 56.84 -28.04
N ASP A 540 1.15 56.01 -27.01
CA ASP A 540 -0.09 55.94 -26.18
C ASP A 540 -1.50 55.96 -26.83
N ASN A 541 -2.27 54.85 -26.67
CA ASN A 541 -3.60 54.88 -26.01
C ASN A 541 -4.20 53.49 -25.71
N GLN A 542 -5.01 53.38 -24.65
CA GLN A 542 -5.89 52.23 -24.38
C GLN A 542 -7.28 52.37 -25.03
N PRO A 543 -7.93 51.28 -25.46
CA PRO A 543 -9.37 51.24 -25.69
C PRO A 543 -10.14 50.72 -24.44
N ARG A 544 -10.77 51.62 -23.68
CA ARG A 544 -11.91 51.28 -22.80
C ARG A 544 -13.22 51.53 -23.53
N ILE A 545 -14.19 50.61 -23.47
CA ILE A 545 -15.62 50.87 -23.74
C ILE A 545 -16.47 49.75 -23.08
N ILE A 546 -17.13 50.05 -21.95
CA ILE A 546 -18.55 50.43 -21.80
C ILE A 546 -19.55 49.27 -21.98
N PHE A 547 -20.27 48.96 -20.89
CA PHE A 547 -21.68 48.57 -20.94
C PHE A 547 -22.56 49.71 -20.39
N LEU A 548 -23.76 49.86 -20.93
CA LEU A 548 -24.71 50.93 -20.58
C LEU A 548 -25.84 50.39 -19.68
N GLY A 549 -26.09 51.05 -18.54
CA GLY A 549 -27.40 50.97 -17.85
C GLY A 549 -28.48 51.71 -18.66
N LEU A 550 -29.74 51.83 -18.25
CA LEU A 550 -30.41 52.00 -16.94
C LEU A 550 -31.95 51.89 -17.20
N PRO A 551 -32.91 52.22 -16.31
CA PRO A 551 -32.86 52.70 -14.90
C PRO A 551 -33.71 51.79 -13.97
N TYR A 552 -34.31 52.14 -12.81
CA TYR A 552 -34.48 53.28 -11.87
C TYR A 552 -34.81 52.61 -10.50
N SER A 553 -34.70 53.17 -9.29
CA SER A 553 -33.84 54.17 -8.60
C SER A 553 -34.50 54.45 -7.22
N GLY A 554 -33.81 54.74 -6.13
CA GLY A 554 -32.38 55.00 -5.88
C GLY A 554 -32.21 55.69 -4.51
N PHE A 555 -30.98 56.13 -4.18
CA PHE A 555 -30.55 56.67 -2.86
C PHE A 555 -30.61 55.65 -1.71
N GLY A 556 -29.59 55.43 -0.85
CA GLY A 556 -28.26 56.06 -0.68
C GLY A 556 -28.07 56.55 0.77
N GLY A 557 -26.92 56.45 1.42
CA GLY A 557 -25.63 55.84 1.07
C GLY A 557 -24.59 56.09 2.19
N GLY A 558 -23.54 55.27 2.28
CA GLY A 558 -22.49 55.36 3.31
C GLY A 558 -21.32 54.43 2.95
N ALA A 559 -20.09 54.77 3.35
CA ALA A 559 -18.87 54.12 2.84
C ALA A 559 -18.18 53.22 3.88
N ALA A 560 -17.60 52.11 3.40
CA ALA A 560 -16.66 51.27 4.14
C ALA A 560 -15.21 51.82 4.03
N PRO A 561 -14.33 51.56 5.01
CA PRO A 561 -12.97 52.09 5.04
C PRO A 561 -12.02 51.36 4.08
N LYS A 562 -10.92 52.02 3.73
CA LYS A 562 -9.72 51.37 3.17
C LYS A 562 -8.68 51.15 4.26
N VAL A 563 -8.19 49.93 4.37
CA VAL A 563 -6.89 49.65 5.02
C VAL A 563 -5.77 50.03 4.05
N SER A 564 -4.65 50.53 4.57
CA SER A 564 -3.42 50.76 3.81
C SER A 564 -2.24 50.42 4.71
N LEU A 565 -1.35 49.54 4.24
CA LEU A 565 -0.13 49.19 4.96
C LEU A 565 0.84 50.38 4.95
N VAL A 566 1.55 50.57 6.07
CA VAL A 566 2.64 51.53 6.23
C VAL A 566 3.73 50.84 7.05
N SER A 567 4.96 50.87 6.54
CA SER A 567 6.15 50.29 7.19
C SER A 567 6.78 51.23 8.22
N GLU A 568 7.65 50.68 9.06
CA GLU A 568 8.24 51.34 10.23
C GLU A 568 9.14 52.54 9.90
N SER A 569 9.22 53.47 10.87
CA SER A 569 10.38 54.31 11.11
C SER A 569 10.42 54.73 12.58
N GLU A 570 11.56 54.52 13.26
CA GLU A 570 11.76 54.87 14.68
C GLU A 570 11.69 56.39 14.91
N GLN A 571 11.16 56.84 16.06
CA GLN A 571 11.96 57.48 17.13
C GLN A 571 11.11 58.08 18.28
N GLU A 572 11.70 57.98 19.48
CA GLU A 572 11.57 58.86 20.67
C GLU A 572 10.23 58.92 21.45
N GLU A 573 10.35 58.64 22.76
CA GLU A 573 9.34 58.88 23.79
C GLU A 573 9.34 60.35 24.22
N ASP A 574 8.17 60.93 24.52
CA ASP A 574 7.98 61.81 25.68
C ASP A 574 6.48 61.91 26.03
N GLN A 575 6.16 62.14 27.30
CA GLN A 575 4.77 62.11 27.83
C GLN A 575 4.19 63.51 28.07
N GLU A 576 2.93 63.74 27.65
CA GLU A 576 2.02 64.70 28.29
C GLU A 576 0.61 64.08 28.43
N GLU A 577 -0.04 64.25 29.59
CA GLU A 577 -1.35 63.70 29.96
C GLU A 577 -2.48 64.77 29.93
N GLU A 578 -3.73 64.34 30.18
CA GLU A 578 -4.97 65.14 30.31
C GLU A 578 -5.51 65.77 28.99
N ASP A 579 -6.80 65.70 28.62
CA ASP A 579 -8.03 65.37 29.38
C ASP A 579 -8.66 64.01 29.00
N GLU A 580 -9.03 63.19 29.99
CA GLU A 580 -9.91 62.04 29.79
C GLU A 580 -11.38 62.46 29.63
N GLN A 581 -11.91 62.42 28.41
CA GLN A 581 -13.36 62.44 28.20
C GLN A 581 -13.93 61.05 28.47
N GLU A 582 -14.35 60.79 29.72
CA GLU A 582 -14.91 59.51 30.19
C GLU A 582 -15.99 58.97 29.23
N THR A 583 -15.61 57.99 28.40
CA THR A 583 -16.53 57.37 27.44
C THR A 583 -17.39 56.36 28.16
N VAL A 584 -18.71 56.60 28.17
CA VAL A 584 -19.70 55.66 28.72
C VAL A 584 -19.65 54.39 27.87
N SER A 585 -18.93 53.38 28.36
CA SER A 585 -18.64 52.12 27.67
C SER A 585 -19.38 50.98 28.35
N LEU A 586 -20.22 50.28 27.57
CA LEU A 586 -20.91 49.08 28.05
C LEU A 586 -19.95 47.89 28.03
N SER A 587 -19.86 47.17 29.15
CA SER A 587 -19.17 45.87 29.20
C SER A 587 -19.87 44.86 28.28
N ALA A 588 -19.09 43.99 27.62
CA ALA A 588 -19.66 42.85 26.91
C ALA A 588 -20.51 41.98 27.87
N PRO A 589 -21.67 41.45 27.44
CA PRO A 589 -22.45 40.54 28.28
C PRO A 589 -21.66 39.26 28.53
N ILE A 590 -21.53 38.83 29.79
CA ILE A 590 -20.92 37.53 30.12
C ILE A 590 -21.93 36.44 29.75
N LEU A 591 -21.83 35.91 28.54
CA LEU A 591 -22.67 34.86 27.98
C LEU A 591 -22.31 33.50 28.61
N SER A 592 -23.32 32.69 28.90
CA SER A 592 -23.17 31.34 29.44
C SER A 592 -24.29 30.42 28.98
N VAL A 593 -23.95 29.13 28.85
CA VAL A 593 -24.88 28.02 28.60
C VAL A 593 -24.52 26.93 29.60
N SER A 594 -25.20 26.89 30.76
CA SER A 594 -24.92 25.92 31.84
C SER A 594 -25.32 24.47 31.51
N GLN A 595 -25.67 24.21 30.24
CA GLN A 595 -25.86 22.87 29.70
C GLN A 595 -24.52 22.32 29.16
N CYS A 596 -23.60 23.20 28.71
CA CYS A 596 -22.25 22.82 28.27
C CYS A 596 -21.37 22.30 29.42
N ASP A 597 -21.68 22.65 30.67
CA ASP A 597 -21.08 22.05 31.88
C ASP A 597 -21.30 20.52 31.96
N TYR A 598 -22.18 19.98 31.09
CA TYR A 598 -22.54 18.57 30.93
C TYR A 598 -22.51 18.15 29.44
N SER A 599 -21.54 18.68 28.66
CA SER A 599 -21.28 18.23 27.28
C SER A 599 -21.09 16.71 27.22
N LEU A 600 -21.57 16.09 26.14
CA LEU A 600 -21.34 14.67 25.85
C LEU A 600 -20.06 14.41 25.05
N ALA A 601 -19.43 15.49 24.56
CA ALA A 601 -18.17 15.47 23.84
C ALA A 601 -17.03 16.05 24.68
N THR A 602 -15.81 15.56 24.45
CA THR A 602 -14.56 16.08 25.04
C THR A 602 -14.21 17.47 24.50
N ASP A 603 -14.68 17.77 23.30
CA ASP A 603 -14.52 19.01 22.55
C ASP A 603 -15.87 19.71 22.29
N GLY A 604 -15.84 21.03 22.09
CA GLY A 604 -17.04 21.82 21.82
C GLY A 604 -18.08 21.86 22.95
N CYS A 605 -19.37 21.82 22.56
CA CYS A 605 -20.51 21.70 23.48
C CYS A 605 -21.64 20.91 22.81
N LEU A 606 -21.62 19.59 22.99
CA LEU A 606 -22.58 18.67 22.42
C LEU A 606 -23.69 18.32 23.43
N LEU A 607 -24.95 18.57 23.05
CA LEU A 607 -26.11 18.46 23.94
C LEU A 607 -27.19 17.52 23.37
N ALA A 608 -27.58 16.50 24.12
CA ALA A 608 -28.74 15.64 23.81
C ALA A 608 -30.09 16.31 24.11
N THR A 609 -30.25 17.59 23.79
CA THR A 609 -31.54 18.30 23.90
C THR A 609 -31.63 19.49 22.95
N THR A 610 -32.75 19.55 22.21
CA THR A 610 -33.09 20.66 21.30
C THR A 610 -33.46 21.97 22.01
N THR A 611 -33.67 21.95 23.33
CA THR A 611 -34.00 23.16 24.11
C THR A 611 -32.78 23.68 24.86
N VAL A 612 -32.15 24.75 24.35
CA VAL A 612 -30.94 25.32 24.94
C VAL A 612 -31.19 26.73 25.49
N THR A 613 -30.76 26.96 26.72
CA THR A 613 -30.92 28.24 27.43
C THR A 613 -29.61 29.01 27.44
N PHE A 614 -29.55 30.05 26.61
CA PHE A 614 -28.50 31.06 26.65
C PHE A 614 -28.85 32.09 27.73
N SER A 615 -27.91 32.43 28.60
CA SER A 615 -28.11 33.44 29.64
C SER A 615 -26.90 34.32 29.80
N TRP A 616 -27.09 35.56 30.26
CA TRP A 616 -26.00 36.47 30.55
C TRP A 616 -26.29 37.32 31.78
N GLN A 617 -25.23 37.85 32.40
CA GLN A 617 -25.43 38.82 33.48
C GLN A 617 -25.94 40.15 32.90
N ALA A 618 -26.89 40.78 33.59
CA ALA A 618 -27.46 42.04 33.16
C ALA A 618 -26.39 43.15 33.23
N VAL A 619 -26.07 43.74 32.07
CA VAL A 619 -25.07 44.81 31.93
C VAL A 619 -25.64 46.12 32.50
N SER A 620 -24.82 46.85 33.27
CA SER A 620 -25.20 48.17 33.80
C SER A 620 -25.46 49.13 32.65
N ASP A 621 -26.50 49.97 32.81
CA ASP A 621 -26.84 51.05 31.89
C ASP A 621 -27.21 50.61 30.45
N ALA A 622 -27.37 49.30 30.22
CA ALA A 622 -27.96 48.75 29.02
C ALA A 622 -29.49 48.93 29.02
N GLU A 623 -30.03 49.47 27.93
CA GLU A 623 -31.48 49.61 27.71
C GLU A 623 -32.10 48.34 27.13
N HIS A 624 -31.34 47.64 26.29
CA HIS A 624 -31.68 46.35 25.69
C HIS A 624 -30.41 45.64 25.20
N TYR A 625 -30.57 44.43 24.65
CA TYR A 625 -29.52 43.65 24.02
C TYR A 625 -29.88 43.43 22.54
N ALA A 626 -28.88 43.49 21.66
CA ALA A 626 -28.97 42.87 20.35
C ALA A 626 -28.48 41.43 20.45
N ILE A 627 -29.14 40.52 19.73
CA ILE A 627 -28.80 39.10 19.66
C ILE A 627 -28.71 38.65 18.20
N SER A 628 -27.81 37.72 17.91
CA SER A 628 -27.74 36.99 16.64
C SER A 628 -28.03 35.51 16.85
N LYS A 629 -28.62 34.87 15.85
CA LYS A 629 -29.08 33.48 15.84
C LYS A 629 -28.73 32.85 14.50
N ASN A 630 -27.58 32.19 14.37
CA ASN A 630 -27.03 31.75 13.08
C ASN A 630 -27.06 32.88 12.01
N GLY A 631 -26.79 34.12 12.42
CA GLY A 631 -26.83 35.31 11.55
C GLY A 631 -28.16 36.09 11.53
N GLU A 632 -29.27 35.56 12.06
CA GLU A 632 -30.51 36.34 12.21
C GLU A 632 -30.46 37.30 13.40
N TYR A 633 -30.51 38.60 13.14
CA TYR A 633 -30.45 39.65 14.16
C TYR A 633 -31.82 40.01 14.76
N ALA A 634 -31.88 40.07 16.09
CA ALA A 634 -33.05 40.53 16.85
C ALA A 634 -32.63 41.35 18.09
N THR A 635 -33.60 41.84 18.87
CA THR A 635 -33.35 42.50 20.16
C THR A 635 -34.22 41.93 21.29
N THR A 636 -33.73 42.05 22.53
CA THR A 636 -34.43 41.60 23.75
C THR A 636 -34.09 42.49 24.95
N THR A 637 -34.98 42.58 25.93
CA THR A 637 -34.71 43.18 27.25
C THR A 637 -34.54 42.14 28.36
N ALA A 638 -34.78 40.87 28.07
CA ALA A 638 -34.50 39.77 29.00
C ALA A 638 -33.01 39.38 28.95
N PRO A 639 -32.36 39.09 30.09
CA PRO A 639 -30.96 38.64 30.16
C PRO A 639 -30.79 37.15 29.82
N SER A 640 -31.69 36.60 28.99
CA SER A 640 -31.69 35.21 28.57
C SER A 640 -32.50 35.01 27.28
N PHE A 641 -32.18 33.93 26.57
CA PHE A 641 -32.88 33.46 25.39
C PHE A 641 -32.96 31.92 25.41
N ILE A 642 -34.12 31.36 25.10
CA ILE A 642 -34.30 29.92 24.93
C ILE A 642 -34.41 29.65 23.43
N ALA A 643 -33.42 28.94 22.90
CA ALA A 643 -33.46 28.42 21.54
C ALA A 643 -34.20 27.07 21.53
N ASN A 644 -34.96 26.85 20.45
CA ASN A 644 -35.31 25.50 20.02
C ASN A 644 -34.45 25.27 18.77
N ILE A 645 -33.41 24.47 18.90
CA ILE A 645 -32.46 24.12 17.84
C ILE A 645 -33.01 22.86 17.14
N SER A 646 -32.69 22.65 15.87
CA SER A 646 -32.99 21.39 15.20
C SER A 646 -32.24 20.24 15.87
N ASP A 647 -32.68 19.00 15.64
CA ASP A 647 -31.84 17.86 15.96
C ASP A 647 -30.76 17.68 14.88
N PHE A 648 -29.60 17.15 15.25
CA PHE A 648 -28.40 17.08 14.42
C PHE A 648 -28.05 18.42 13.73
N SER A 649 -27.94 19.50 14.51
CA SER A 649 -27.53 20.80 13.96
C SER A 649 -26.75 21.69 14.95
N GLU A 650 -25.92 22.55 14.38
CA GLU A 650 -25.15 23.57 15.12
C GLU A 650 -25.92 24.89 15.31
N TYR A 651 -25.63 25.59 16.41
CA TYR A 651 -26.23 26.89 16.72
C TYR A 651 -25.23 27.87 17.34
N THR A 652 -24.85 28.88 16.56
CA THR A 652 -24.09 30.05 17.02
C THR A 652 -25.06 31.14 17.50
N PHE A 653 -25.08 31.35 18.81
CA PHE A 653 -25.74 32.49 19.44
C PHE A 653 -24.71 33.58 19.77
N SER A 654 -25.06 34.85 19.55
CA SER A 654 -24.24 35.97 20.04
C SER A 654 -25.09 37.11 20.58
N VAL A 655 -24.49 37.92 21.47
CA VAL A 655 -25.19 38.99 22.19
C VAL A 655 -24.28 40.19 22.47
N SER A 656 -24.84 41.40 22.34
CA SER A 656 -24.22 42.66 22.76
C SER A 656 -25.23 43.55 23.49
N ALA A 657 -24.76 44.35 24.44
CA ALA A 657 -25.56 45.30 25.20
C ALA A 657 -25.65 46.65 24.45
N ILE A 658 -26.82 47.29 24.47
CA ILE A 658 -27.08 48.56 23.79
C ILE A 658 -27.70 49.57 24.77
N SER A 659 -27.20 50.80 24.73
CA SER A 659 -27.77 51.99 25.35
C SER A 659 -28.05 53.06 24.29
N SER A 660 -28.71 54.15 24.66
CA SER A 660 -28.86 55.34 23.81
C SER A 660 -27.55 56.08 23.49
N ALA A 661 -26.41 55.64 24.06
CA ALA A 661 -25.08 56.24 23.82
C ALA A 661 -24.09 55.31 23.11
N THR A 662 -24.13 54.00 23.33
CA THR A 662 -23.16 53.05 22.75
C THR A 662 -23.67 51.61 22.68
N THR A 663 -22.92 50.75 21.98
CA THR A 663 -23.06 49.29 21.95
C THR A 663 -21.79 48.64 22.50
N SER A 664 -21.92 47.57 23.29
CA SER A 664 -20.76 46.81 23.79
C SER A 664 -20.06 46.00 22.68
N ALA A 665 -18.89 45.44 22.98
CA ALA A 665 -18.41 44.28 22.22
C ALA A 665 -19.41 43.10 22.31
N THR A 666 -19.37 42.23 21.31
CA THR A 666 -20.24 41.04 21.19
C THR A 666 -19.59 39.84 21.86
N SER A 667 -20.39 39.07 22.62
CA SER A 667 -20.03 37.74 23.12
C SER A 667 -20.75 36.67 22.32
N THR A 668 -20.06 35.59 21.97
CA THR A 668 -20.56 34.51 21.09
C THR A 668 -20.35 33.14 21.74
N GLN A 669 -21.29 32.22 21.53
CA GLN A 669 -21.19 30.81 21.94
C GLN A 669 -21.80 29.94 20.83
N ALA A 670 -21.06 28.94 20.37
CA ALA A 670 -21.59 27.83 19.59
C ALA A 670 -22.02 26.69 20.52
N VAL A 671 -23.09 25.98 20.15
CA VAL A 671 -23.55 24.72 20.77
C VAL A 671 -24.10 23.83 19.68
N SER A 672 -24.03 22.52 19.87
CA SER A 672 -24.44 21.54 18.86
C SER A 672 -25.34 20.50 19.48
N VAL A 673 -26.38 20.09 18.75
CA VAL A 673 -27.46 19.25 19.27
C VAL A 673 -27.57 17.96 18.49
N ALA A 674 -27.60 16.84 19.20
CA ALA A 674 -27.91 15.52 18.69
C ALA A 674 -28.61 14.71 19.80
N THR A 675 -29.90 14.38 19.66
CA THR A 675 -30.64 13.64 20.72
C THR A 675 -30.26 12.17 20.82
N ILE A 676 -29.71 11.61 19.74
CA ILE A 676 -29.10 10.27 19.69
C ILE A 676 -27.63 10.43 19.24
N PRO A 677 -26.73 10.97 20.08
CA PRO A 677 -25.35 11.23 19.67
C PRO A 677 -24.53 9.95 19.60
N LEU A 678 -24.88 8.95 20.42
CA LEU A 678 -24.41 7.57 20.34
C LEU A 678 -25.64 6.67 20.15
N ALA A 679 -25.58 5.74 19.19
CA ALA A 679 -26.69 4.87 18.80
C ALA A 679 -26.29 3.39 18.88
N ILE A 680 -27.24 2.50 19.23
CA ILE A 680 -27.10 1.06 19.01
C ILE A 680 -27.31 0.80 17.50
N ASN A 681 -26.34 0.23 16.78
CA ASN A 681 -26.36 0.20 15.31
C ASN A 681 -26.62 -1.19 14.69
N GLU A 682 -25.95 -2.24 15.16
CA GLU A 682 -26.09 -3.61 14.67
C GLU A 682 -26.01 -4.61 15.85
N ILE A 683 -26.73 -5.74 15.76
CA ILE A 683 -26.81 -6.75 16.85
C ILE A 683 -26.77 -8.17 16.30
N ALA A 684 -25.78 -8.96 16.73
CA ALA A 684 -25.60 -10.38 16.41
C ALA A 684 -26.08 -11.31 17.54
N TRP A 685 -27.32 -11.13 18.01
CA TRP A 685 -27.93 -11.86 19.14
C TRP A 685 -27.99 -13.39 18.98
N MET A 686 -27.75 -13.90 17.76
CA MET A 686 -27.78 -15.30 17.38
C MET A 686 -26.39 -15.97 17.35
N GLY A 687 -25.31 -15.19 17.40
CA GLY A 687 -23.94 -15.64 17.16
C GLY A 687 -23.54 -15.72 15.67
N THR A 688 -22.34 -16.22 15.42
CA THR A 688 -21.74 -16.39 14.08
C THR A 688 -22.00 -17.78 13.47
N ALA A 689 -21.35 -18.14 12.36
CA ALA A 689 -21.41 -19.52 11.86
C ALA A 689 -20.56 -20.46 12.72
N ALA A 690 -19.38 -20.00 13.16
CA ALA A 690 -18.49 -20.68 14.10
C ALA A 690 -19.16 -21.01 15.44
N SER A 691 -19.87 -20.05 16.07
CA SER A 691 -20.54 -20.35 17.35
C SER A 691 -21.80 -19.56 17.69
N ALA A 692 -22.69 -20.24 18.41
CA ALA A 692 -23.87 -19.67 19.06
C ALA A 692 -23.55 -18.85 20.32
N TYR A 693 -22.27 -18.61 20.61
CA TYR A 693 -21.79 -17.78 21.72
C TYR A 693 -21.03 -16.54 21.25
N ASP A 694 -20.84 -16.41 19.94
CA ASP A 694 -20.16 -15.29 19.28
C ASP A 694 -21.11 -14.12 19.05
N GLU A 695 -21.77 -13.75 20.14
CA GLU A 695 -22.73 -12.65 20.20
C GLU A 695 -21.98 -11.33 20.37
N TRP A 696 -22.32 -10.36 19.54
CA TRP A 696 -21.79 -9.00 19.61
C TRP A 696 -22.90 -7.99 19.33
N LEU A 697 -22.64 -6.75 19.71
CA LEU A 697 -23.51 -5.60 19.46
C LEU A 697 -22.63 -4.39 19.14
N GLU A 698 -23.09 -3.54 18.24
CA GLU A 698 -22.32 -2.39 17.75
C GLU A 698 -22.97 -1.08 18.21
N ILE A 699 -22.12 -0.10 18.52
CA ILE A 699 -22.51 1.29 18.76
C ILE A 699 -21.86 2.21 17.73
N LYS A 700 -22.58 3.25 17.31
CA LYS A 700 -22.12 4.27 16.35
C LYS A 700 -22.18 5.66 16.96
N ASN A 701 -21.11 6.44 16.82
CA ASN A 701 -21.14 7.90 17.00
C ASN A 701 -21.89 8.53 15.81
N ASN A 702 -22.87 9.39 16.07
CA ASN A 702 -23.64 10.10 15.04
C ASN A 702 -23.22 11.57 14.88
N THR A 703 -22.05 11.96 15.41
CA THR A 703 -21.63 13.36 15.52
C THR A 703 -20.17 13.57 15.13
N SER A 704 -19.85 14.79 14.72
CA SER A 704 -18.53 15.30 14.34
C SER A 704 -17.59 15.55 15.52
N TYR A 705 -18.01 15.14 16.72
CA TYR A 705 -17.34 15.40 17.99
C TYR A 705 -16.81 14.10 18.61
N THR A 706 -15.74 14.21 19.40
CA THR A 706 -15.19 13.06 20.12
C THR A 706 -15.99 12.82 21.40
N LEU A 707 -16.60 11.64 21.53
CA LEU A 707 -17.46 11.30 22.66
C LEU A 707 -16.66 10.66 23.80
N ASP A 708 -16.74 11.22 25.01
CA ASP A 708 -16.31 10.50 26.22
C ASP A 708 -17.34 9.39 26.53
N LEU A 709 -16.90 8.13 26.53
CA LEU A 709 -17.76 7.00 26.92
C LEU A 709 -17.83 6.81 28.43
N SER A 710 -17.09 7.57 29.24
CA SER A 710 -17.27 7.56 30.69
C SER A 710 -18.71 7.93 31.05
N GLN A 711 -19.27 7.21 32.03
CA GLN A 711 -20.69 7.32 32.44
C GLN A 711 -21.72 6.83 31.40
N TRP A 712 -21.31 6.33 30.23
CA TRP A 712 -22.21 5.59 29.33
C TRP A 712 -22.32 4.11 29.72
N ALA A 713 -23.49 3.52 29.49
CA ALA A 713 -23.73 2.10 29.70
C ALA A 713 -24.80 1.52 28.76
N VAL A 714 -24.56 0.29 28.32
CA VAL A 714 -25.53 -0.57 27.61
C VAL A 714 -26.10 -1.60 28.60
N GLU A 715 -27.42 -1.64 28.76
CA GLU A 715 -28.10 -2.55 29.70
C GLU A 715 -29.25 -3.31 29.03
N SER A 716 -29.37 -4.62 29.28
CA SER A 716 -30.58 -5.38 28.93
C SER A 716 -31.63 -5.29 30.03
N THR A 717 -32.90 -5.26 29.62
CA THR A 717 -34.06 -5.07 30.51
C THR A 717 -34.34 -6.22 31.48
N ASP A 718 -33.69 -7.38 31.34
CA ASP A 718 -33.72 -8.45 32.34
C ASP A 718 -32.61 -8.33 33.42
N GLY A 719 -31.60 -7.48 33.15
CA GLY A 719 -30.41 -7.24 33.97
C GLY A 719 -29.10 -7.84 33.46
N ALA A 720 -29.07 -8.50 32.29
CA ALA A 720 -27.88 -9.13 31.71
C ALA A 720 -27.89 -9.09 30.17
N PRO A 721 -26.88 -8.52 29.48
CA PRO A 721 -25.69 -7.87 30.02
C PRO A 721 -25.95 -6.49 30.65
N PHE A 722 -25.01 -6.04 31.49
CA PHE A 722 -24.83 -4.63 31.85
C PHE A 722 -23.37 -4.25 31.56
N ILE A 723 -23.16 -3.39 30.57
CA ILE A 723 -21.85 -3.00 30.06
C ILE A 723 -21.64 -1.54 30.40
N ALA A 724 -20.67 -1.22 31.26
CA ALA A 724 -20.17 0.14 31.37
C ALA A 724 -19.18 0.38 30.22
N LEU A 725 -19.37 1.45 29.46
CA LEU A 725 -18.46 1.81 28.38
C LEU A 725 -17.25 2.59 28.94
N VAL A 726 -16.15 2.59 28.19
CA VAL A 726 -14.86 3.18 28.58
C VAL A 726 -14.10 3.71 27.36
N GLY A 727 -13.20 4.66 27.60
CA GLY A 727 -12.43 5.34 26.55
C GLY A 727 -13.25 6.42 25.84
N GLU A 728 -12.71 6.93 24.75
CA GLU A 728 -13.34 7.93 23.87
C GLU A 728 -13.76 7.24 22.56
N MET A 729 -14.75 7.79 21.84
CA MET A 729 -15.07 7.43 20.46
C MET A 729 -14.84 8.60 19.53
N ALA A 730 -14.12 8.36 18.43
CA ALA A 730 -13.83 9.37 17.41
C ALA A 730 -15.13 9.80 16.69
N PRO A 731 -15.13 10.95 15.98
CA PRO A 731 -16.20 11.35 15.08
C PRO A 731 -16.66 10.19 14.19
N TYR A 732 -17.97 9.98 14.09
CA TYR A 732 -18.63 8.95 13.27
C TYR A 732 -18.19 7.48 13.45
N GLU A 733 -17.37 7.16 14.45
CA GLU A 733 -16.82 5.83 14.70
C GLU A 733 -17.92 4.76 14.93
N TYR A 734 -17.72 3.59 14.31
CA TYR A 734 -18.40 2.33 14.64
C TYR A 734 -17.52 1.55 15.62
N ARG A 735 -18.07 1.12 16.77
CA ARG A 735 -17.37 0.31 17.77
C ARG A 735 -18.13 -0.96 18.12
N ILE A 736 -17.45 -2.09 17.99
CA ILE A 736 -18.00 -3.43 18.17
C ILE A 736 -17.77 -3.87 19.61
N LEU A 737 -18.84 -4.33 20.28
CA LEU A 737 -18.82 -4.81 21.66
C LEU A 737 -19.10 -6.33 21.66
N GLU A 738 -18.08 -7.14 21.99
CA GLU A 738 -18.15 -8.61 21.96
C GLU A 738 -18.41 -9.24 23.34
N ARG A 739 -19.24 -10.31 23.35
CA ARG A 739 -19.50 -11.13 24.54
C ARG A 739 -18.28 -11.92 25.03
N ARG A 740 -17.30 -12.17 24.15
CA ARG A 740 -16.02 -12.83 24.41
C ARG A 740 -15.02 -12.42 23.32
N ALA A 741 -13.72 -12.40 23.64
CA ALA A 741 -12.67 -12.06 22.67
C ALA A 741 -12.66 -13.00 21.47
N ASN A 742 -12.25 -12.45 20.32
CA ASN A 742 -12.08 -13.14 19.04
C ASN A 742 -13.41 -13.79 18.58
N THR A 743 -14.51 -13.07 18.75
CA THR A 743 -15.83 -13.49 18.26
C THR A 743 -15.97 -13.19 16.76
N ILE A 744 -15.48 -12.03 16.31
CA ILE A 744 -15.33 -11.61 14.91
C ILE A 744 -14.06 -10.78 14.68
N THR A 745 -13.58 -10.78 13.44
CA THR A 745 -12.56 -9.85 12.91
C THR A 745 -13.24 -8.86 11.97
N ALA A 746 -13.05 -7.54 12.18
CA ALA A 746 -13.71 -6.48 11.42
C ALA A 746 -12.79 -5.26 11.18
N ARG A 747 -13.20 -4.35 10.29
CA ARG A 747 -12.45 -3.12 9.93
C ARG A 747 -12.68 -1.96 10.93
N SER A 748 -12.86 -2.26 12.22
CA SER A 748 -13.33 -1.33 13.26
C SER A 748 -12.81 -1.72 14.64
N THR A 749 -12.80 -0.78 15.60
CA THR A 749 -12.42 -1.02 16.99
C THR A 749 -13.34 -2.06 17.65
N VAL A 750 -12.75 -3.21 17.98
CA VAL A 750 -13.39 -4.30 18.74
C VAL A 750 -13.09 -4.14 20.23
N SER A 751 -14.07 -4.37 21.09
CA SER A 751 -13.92 -4.28 22.55
C SER A 751 -14.73 -5.37 23.25
N VAL A 752 -14.11 -6.05 24.22
CA VAL A 752 -14.68 -7.24 24.85
C VAL A 752 -15.35 -6.88 26.18
N TYR A 753 -16.68 -7.02 26.26
CA TYR A 753 -17.44 -6.71 27.47
C TYR A 753 -17.65 -7.91 28.41
N GLY A 754 -17.45 -9.12 27.91
CA GLY A 754 -17.78 -10.35 28.62
C GLY A 754 -16.70 -11.43 28.55
N ASN A 755 -17.01 -12.59 29.14
CA ASN A 755 -16.17 -13.79 29.11
C ASN A 755 -16.94 -15.02 28.63
N GLY A 756 -17.93 -14.84 27.75
CA GLY A 756 -18.81 -15.90 27.27
C GLY A 756 -19.82 -16.45 28.30
N SER A 757 -19.74 -16.09 29.58
CA SER A 757 -20.69 -16.54 30.62
C SER A 757 -22.14 -16.12 30.30
N SER A 758 -23.12 -16.85 30.84
CA SER A 758 -24.55 -16.60 30.58
C SER A 758 -25.09 -15.28 31.15
N GLN A 759 -24.33 -14.59 32.01
CA GLN A 759 -24.65 -13.23 32.48
C GLN A 759 -24.28 -12.12 31.46
N TRP A 760 -23.68 -12.52 30.33
CA TRP A 760 -23.30 -11.66 29.22
C TRP A 760 -24.03 -12.04 27.93
N ALA A 761 -25.02 -12.94 28.00
CA ALA A 761 -25.69 -13.52 26.84
C ALA A 761 -26.87 -12.67 26.39
N LEU A 762 -27.11 -12.61 25.08
CA LEU A 762 -28.32 -12.05 24.50
C LEU A 762 -29.42 -13.12 24.37
N GLY A 763 -30.59 -12.83 24.92
CA GLY A 763 -31.72 -13.75 24.94
C GLY A 763 -32.30 -14.03 23.55
N ASN A 764 -32.24 -15.29 23.12
CA ASN A 764 -32.78 -15.75 21.85
C ASN A 764 -34.32 -15.59 21.69
N ASN A 765 -35.03 -15.12 22.73
CA ASN A 765 -36.47 -14.80 22.67
C ASN A 765 -36.77 -13.31 22.45
N GLY A 766 -35.74 -12.48 22.23
CA GLY A 766 -35.87 -11.02 22.13
C GLY A 766 -35.69 -10.32 23.48
N GLU A 767 -34.94 -9.22 23.46
CA GLU A 767 -34.71 -8.35 24.61
C GLU A 767 -34.80 -6.88 24.19
N GLN A 768 -35.17 -6.00 25.13
CA GLN A 768 -34.92 -4.57 24.98
C GLN A 768 -33.55 -4.25 25.59
N ILE A 769 -32.66 -3.76 24.74
CA ILE A 769 -31.36 -3.18 25.08
C ILE A 769 -31.53 -1.67 25.19
N ILE A 770 -30.91 -1.06 26.19
CA ILE A 770 -30.99 0.35 26.53
C ILE A 770 -29.56 0.91 26.53
N LEU A 771 -29.35 2.02 25.82
CA LEU A 771 -28.12 2.80 25.86
C LEU A 771 -28.38 4.09 26.65
N SER A 772 -27.61 4.29 27.71
CA SER A 772 -27.80 5.39 28.66
C SER A 772 -26.50 6.13 28.93
N HIS A 773 -26.61 7.43 29.18
CA HIS A 773 -25.56 8.25 29.76
C HIS A 773 -26.00 8.75 31.13
N SER A 774 -25.19 8.57 32.17
CA SER A 774 -25.50 9.00 33.54
C SER A 774 -26.88 8.54 34.04
N SER A 775 -27.27 7.29 33.70
CA SER A 775 -28.60 6.68 33.93
C SER A 775 -29.80 7.31 33.21
N THR A 776 -29.58 8.27 32.31
CA THR A 776 -30.60 8.75 31.38
C THR A 776 -30.51 7.94 30.08
N THR A 777 -31.56 7.20 29.75
CA THR A 777 -31.66 6.54 28.44
C THR A 777 -31.69 7.58 27.34
N LEU A 778 -30.75 7.48 26.39
CA LEU A 778 -30.75 8.28 25.17
C LEU A 778 -31.23 7.45 23.98
N ASP A 779 -30.90 6.16 23.93
CA ASP A 779 -31.31 5.25 22.86
C ASP A 779 -31.72 3.87 23.40
N ARG A 780 -32.49 3.08 22.62
CA ARG A 780 -32.93 1.73 23.00
C ARG A 780 -33.42 0.95 21.78
N THR A 781 -33.36 -0.38 21.81
CA THR A 781 -34.06 -1.24 20.84
C THR A 781 -35.57 -1.28 21.12
N PRO A 782 -36.42 -1.83 20.22
CA PRO A 782 -37.85 -1.98 20.47
C PRO A 782 -38.13 -2.93 21.65
N VAL A 783 -39.31 -2.81 22.27
CA VAL A 783 -39.72 -3.75 23.32
C VAL A 783 -40.06 -5.10 22.68
N ALA A 784 -39.28 -6.14 22.99
CA ALA A 784 -39.52 -7.50 22.51
C ALA A 784 -40.89 -8.02 22.99
N THR A 785 -41.84 -8.20 22.06
CA THR A 785 -43.16 -8.81 22.34
C THR A 785 -43.25 -10.27 21.93
N ASP A 786 -42.63 -10.63 20.80
CA ASP A 786 -42.73 -11.94 20.16
C ASP A 786 -41.38 -12.41 19.56
N GLY A 787 -40.26 -11.84 20.02
CA GLY A 787 -38.91 -12.06 19.48
C GLY A 787 -38.08 -10.78 19.42
N TRP A 788 -36.87 -10.88 18.87
CA TRP A 788 -36.16 -9.72 18.31
C TRP A 788 -36.95 -9.20 17.10
N SER A 789 -36.90 -7.89 16.83
CA SER A 789 -37.62 -7.30 15.69
C SER A 789 -36.99 -7.62 14.34
N ALA A 790 -35.73 -8.02 14.32
CA ALA A 790 -34.96 -8.42 13.15
C ALA A 790 -33.84 -9.41 13.52
N GLY A 791 -33.05 -9.82 12.53
CA GLY A 791 -32.07 -10.90 12.63
C GLY A 791 -32.65 -12.27 12.20
N ASP A 792 -31.78 -13.26 12.02
CA ASP A 792 -32.17 -14.63 11.63
C ASP A 792 -31.26 -15.67 12.32
N ASN A 793 -31.87 -16.71 12.89
CA ASN A 793 -31.19 -17.86 13.53
C ASN A 793 -31.81 -19.20 13.06
N THR A 794 -32.39 -19.24 11.85
CA THR A 794 -33.07 -20.44 11.30
C THR A 794 -32.11 -21.58 10.90
N SER A 795 -30.84 -21.26 10.64
CA SER A 795 -29.75 -22.22 10.48
C SER A 795 -28.47 -21.66 11.09
N SER A 796 -27.67 -22.50 11.73
CA SER A 796 -26.35 -22.10 12.26
C SER A 796 -25.40 -21.60 11.16
N THR A 797 -25.57 -22.04 9.91
CA THR A 797 -24.72 -21.67 8.78
C THR A 797 -25.25 -20.48 7.95
N SER A 798 -26.33 -19.83 8.39
CA SER A 798 -26.91 -18.68 7.68
C SER A 798 -27.58 -17.71 8.64
N ARG A 799 -26.93 -17.49 9.79
CA ARG A 799 -27.31 -16.46 10.76
C ARG A 799 -27.20 -15.08 10.12
N LYS A 800 -28.11 -14.17 10.48
CA LYS A 800 -28.16 -12.81 9.96
C LYS A 800 -28.34 -11.82 11.11
N THR A 801 -27.61 -10.72 11.10
CA THR A 801 -27.69 -9.68 12.13
C THR A 801 -29.00 -8.89 12.07
N MET A 802 -29.28 -8.22 13.18
CA MET A 802 -30.32 -7.19 13.31
C MET A 802 -29.66 -5.82 13.14
N GLU A 803 -29.93 -5.16 12.02
CA GLU A 803 -29.34 -3.88 11.63
C GLU A 803 -30.36 -2.75 11.78
N ARG A 804 -29.87 -1.54 12.12
CA ARG A 804 -30.65 -0.31 12.16
C ARG A 804 -30.69 0.37 10.80
N VAL A 805 -31.86 0.86 10.38
CA VAL A 805 -32.04 1.49 9.06
C VAL A 805 -31.47 2.91 9.04
N ASN A 806 -31.66 3.69 10.10
CA ASN A 806 -31.04 5.00 10.30
C ASN A 806 -30.65 5.19 11.77
N SER A 807 -29.36 5.42 12.02
CA SER A 807 -28.78 5.61 13.35
C SER A 807 -29.18 6.94 14.01
N LYS A 808 -29.46 7.99 13.22
CA LYS A 808 -29.96 9.30 13.69
C LYS A 808 -31.45 9.26 14.06
N GLU A 809 -32.21 8.26 13.57
CA GLU A 809 -33.63 8.04 13.91
C GLU A 809 -33.82 7.12 15.12
N SER A 810 -35.00 7.16 15.78
CA SER A 810 -35.20 6.42 17.04
C SER A 810 -35.07 4.90 16.91
N GLY A 811 -34.20 4.29 17.71
CA GLY A 811 -34.06 2.83 17.79
C GLY A 811 -35.28 2.13 18.41
N SER A 812 -36.19 2.88 19.04
CA SER A 812 -37.38 2.31 19.68
C SER A 812 -38.52 1.95 18.70
N ASP A 813 -38.44 2.42 17.45
CA ASP A 813 -39.39 2.03 16.40
C ASP A 813 -38.96 0.73 15.72
N THR A 814 -39.88 -0.22 15.62
CA THR A 814 -39.72 -1.46 14.85
C THR A 814 -39.49 -1.25 13.36
N SER A 815 -39.93 -0.12 12.77
CA SER A 815 -39.64 0.19 11.36
C SER A 815 -38.17 0.53 11.10
N ASN A 816 -37.44 0.94 12.14
CA ASN A 816 -36.04 1.36 12.04
C ASN A 816 -35.06 0.18 12.21
N TRP A 817 -35.54 -1.07 12.18
CA TRP A 817 -34.71 -2.28 12.25
C TRP A 817 -35.09 -3.28 11.16
N ALA A 818 -34.10 -3.86 10.51
CA ALA A 818 -34.27 -4.89 9.50
C ALA A 818 -33.16 -5.94 9.59
N THR A 819 -33.40 -7.11 9.00
CA THR A 819 -32.43 -8.21 9.00
C THR A 819 -31.39 -7.97 7.90
N TRP A 820 -30.11 -8.27 8.14
CA TRP A 820 -29.05 -8.16 7.11
C TRP A 820 -29.49 -8.71 5.76
N GLY A 821 -29.24 -7.96 4.69
CA GLY A 821 -29.65 -8.31 3.33
C GLY A 821 -31.15 -8.22 3.09
N THR A 822 -31.86 -7.31 3.76
CA THR A 822 -33.24 -6.94 3.39
C THR A 822 -33.28 -6.00 2.18
N ASN A 823 -32.32 -5.08 2.09
CA ASN A 823 -32.16 -4.17 0.94
C ASN A 823 -31.10 -4.67 -0.04
N ILE A 824 -29.92 -5.05 0.46
CA ILE A 824 -28.75 -5.46 -0.35
C ILE A 824 -28.10 -6.70 0.28
N ASP A 825 -28.25 -7.88 -0.33
CA ASP A 825 -27.94 -9.18 0.28
C ASP A 825 -26.55 -9.76 -0.02
N PHE A 826 -25.65 -8.96 -0.59
CA PHE A 826 -24.26 -9.34 -0.88
C PHE A 826 -23.20 -8.54 -0.10
N ILE A 827 -23.53 -7.34 0.42
CA ILE A 827 -22.59 -6.54 1.23
C ILE A 827 -22.32 -7.31 2.51
N LYS A 828 -21.05 -7.54 2.85
CA LYS A 828 -20.63 -8.26 4.06
C LYS A 828 -19.36 -7.62 4.60
N SER A 829 -19.32 -7.32 5.89
CA SER A 829 -18.08 -6.95 6.58
C SER A 829 -17.65 -8.05 7.55
N GLY A 830 -16.34 -8.23 7.67
CA GLY A 830 -15.73 -9.09 8.68
C GLY A 830 -15.88 -10.61 8.50
N GLN A 831 -15.17 -11.33 9.36
CA GLN A 831 -15.10 -12.79 9.43
C GLN A 831 -15.36 -13.27 10.86
N ASP A 832 -15.90 -14.47 11.03
CA ASP A 832 -15.98 -15.10 12.35
C ASP A 832 -14.71 -15.87 12.74
N ALA A 833 -14.69 -16.41 13.97
CA ALA A 833 -13.57 -17.15 14.53
C ALA A 833 -13.11 -18.41 13.75
N GLU A 834 -13.84 -18.84 12.71
CA GLU A 834 -13.42 -19.91 11.78
C GLU A 834 -13.15 -19.38 10.35
N GLY A 835 -13.06 -18.05 10.17
CA GLY A 835 -12.80 -17.39 8.89
C GLY A 835 -14.02 -17.23 7.98
N ASN A 836 -15.24 -17.52 8.44
CA ASN A 836 -16.44 -17.42 7.60
C ASN A 836 -16.91 -15.97 7.50
N SER A 837 -17.20 -15.48 6.29
CA SER A 837 -17.72 -14.13 6.06
C SER A 837 -19.09 -13.92 6.72
N ILE A 838 -19.17 -12.93 7.62
CA ILE A 838 -20.36 -12.65 8.42
C ILE A 838 -21.52 -12.21 7.49
N SER A 839 -22.75 -12.52 7.86
CA SER A 839 -23.96 -12.00 7.22
C SER A 839 -24.49 -10.85 8.07
N GLY A 840 -23.75 -9.74 7.98
CA GLY A 840 -23.85 -8.50 8.73
C GLY A 840 -22.80 -7.51 8.21
N THR A 841 -22.74 -6.32 8.78
CA THR A 841 -21.88 -5.21 8.32
C THR A 841 -21.03 -4.54 9.43
N PRO A 842 -20.42 -5.32 10.35
CA PRO A 842 -19.66 -4.76 11.48
C PRO A 842 -18.55 -3.80 11.02
N GLY A 843 -18.53 -2.61 11.62
CA GLY A 843 -17.59 -1.53 11.33
C GLY A 843 -17.94 -0.66 10.13
N GLN A 844 -19.13 -0.79 9.54
CA GLN A 844 -19.50 -0.11 8.29
C GLN A 844 -20.97 0.34 8.26
N CYS A 845 -21.36 1.08 7.22
CA CYS A 845 -22.75 1.37 6.92
C CYS A 845 -23.59 0.06 6.84
N ASN A 846 -24.72 0.02 7.56
CA ASN A 846 -25.59 -1.16 7.59
C ASN A 846 -26.10 -1.52 6.17
N SER A 847 -26.18 -2.82 5.85
CA SER A 847 -26.73 -3.31 4.57
C SER A 847 -28.16 -2.80 4.29
N VAL A 848 -28.90 -2.45 5.34
CA VAL A 848 -30.25 -1.86 5.27
C VAL A 848 -30.30 -0.33 5.35
N SER A 849 -29.18 0.35 5.63
CA SER A 849 -29.06 1.82 5.57
C SER A 849 -28.77 2.36 4.17
N PHE A 850 -28.23 1.54 3.26
CA PHE A 850 -27.92 1.96 1.90
C PHE A 850 -29.16 2.32 1.08
N ASN A 851 -29.22 3.59 0.66
CA ASN A 851 -30.28 4.14 -0.18
C ASN A 851 -29.83 4.24 -1.64
N ASN A 852 -30.67 3.81 -2.58
CA ASN A 852 -30.37 3.98 -4.00
C ASN A 852 -30.39 5.48 -4.34
N LEU A 853 -29.35 6.02 -4.97
CA LEU A 853 -29.17 7.46 -5.17
C LEU A 853 -30.40 8.06 -5.89
N ASN A 854 -31.08 9.01 -5.23
CA ASN A 854 -32.37 9.57 -5.67
C ASN A 854 -33.41 8.49 -6.08
N ASN A 855 -33.46 7.37 -5.36
CA ASN A 855 -34.27 6.17 -5.67
C ASN A 855 -34.00 5.58 -7.07
N GLY A 856 -32.77 5.73 -7.59
CA GLY A 856 -32.39 5.30 -8.93
C GLY A 856 -33.07 6.10 -10.03
N GLN A 857 -33.32 7.40 -9.81
CA GLN A 857 -33.91 8.33 -10.78
C GLN A 857 -32.94 9.50 -11.06
N SER A 858 -32.95 10.03 -12.28
CA SER A 858 -32.19 11.23 -12.64
C SER A 858 -32.59 12.44 -11.78
N ILE A 859 -31.62 13.26 -11.42
CA ILE A 859 -31.74 14.42 -10.53
C ILE A 859 -31.99 15.67 -11.40
N TYR A 860 -33.18 16.27 -11.27
CA TYR A 860 -33.65 17.42 -12.09
C TYR A 860 -33.87 18.71 -11.28
N GLN A 861 -33.52 18.70 -9.99
CA GLN A 861 -33.50 19.82 -9.06
C GLN A 861 -32.31 19.60 -8.13
N ASP A 862 -31.82 20.65 -7.48
CA ASP A 862 -30.73 20.52 -6.50
C ASP A 862 -31.11 19.54 -5.36
N ILE A 863 -30.15 18.73 -4.93
CA ILE A 863 -30.31 17.73 -3.87
C ILE A 863 -29.04 17.68 -3.00
N THR A 864 -29.23 17.54 -1.70
CA THR A 864 -28.15 17.24 -0.74
C THR A 864 -28.19 15.76 -0.36
N LEU A 865 -27.02 15.15 -0.26
CA LEU A 865 -26.82 13.91 0.50
C LEU A 865 -26.36 14.30 1.89
N GLU A 866 -27.21 14.05 2.88
CA GLU A 866 -27.08 14.56 4.25
C GLU A 866 -25.96 13.82 5.01
N GLU A 867 -25.22 14.56 5.83
CA GLU A 867 -24.05 14.13 6.61
C GLU A 867 -24.15 12.70 7.21
N GLY A 868 -23.15 11.86 6.95
CA GLY A 868 -23.05 10.50 7.47
C GLY A 868 -24.01 9.47 6.83
N GLY A 869 -24.64 9.81 5.71
CA GLY A 869 -25.56 8.96 4.96
C GLY A 869 -24.89 7.91 4.05
N CYS A 870 -25.58 6.78 3.81
CA CYS A 870 -25.08 5.66 3.02
C CYS A 870 -25.88 5.52 1.71
N TYR A 871 -25.24 5.60 0.54
CA TYR A 871 -25.88 5.58 -0.77
C TYR A 871 -25.20 4.65 -1.77
N TYR A 872 -25.93 4.24 -2.81
CA TYR A 872 -25.37 3.43 -3.91
C TYR A 872 -25.99 3.75 -5.28
N VAL A 873 -25.20 3.56 -6.33
CA VAL A 873 -25.59 3.76 -7.75
C VAL A 873 -25.77 2.39 -8.41
N SER A 874 -27.03 2.01 -8.69
CA SER A 874 -27.37 0.70 -9.26
C SER A 874 -27.97 0.75 -10.68
N GLN A 875 -28.06 1.95 -11.24
CA GLN A 875 -28.63 2.33 -12.53
C GLN A 875 -28.00 3.68 -12.89
N ASN A 876 -27.94 4.01 -14.17
CA ASN A 876 -27.45 5.28 -14.69
C ASN A 876 -28.22 6.49 -14.10
N VAL A 877 -27.73 7.04 -12.99
CA VAL A 877 -28.29 8.22 -12.32
C VAL A 877 -27.60 9.45 -12.89
N GLN A 878 -28.40 10.31 -13.52
CA GLN A 878 -27.91 11.51 -14.19
C GLN A 878 -28.28 12.76 -13.38
N VAL A 879 -27.30 13.54 -12.93
CA VAL A 879 -27.50 14.92 -12.48
C VAL A 879 -27.69 15.80 -13.71
N SER A 880 -28.80 16.54 -13.78
CA SER A 880 -29.15 17.37 -14.92
C SER A 880 -28.31 18.64 -14.98
N ALA A 881 -28.09 19.18 -16.18
CA ALA A 881 -27.31 20.40 -16.47
C ALA A 881 -27.83 21.71 -15.83
N THR A 882 -28.90 21.64 -15.03
CA THR A 882 -29.45 22.75 -14.24
C THR A 882 -29.68 22.33 -12.79
N SER A 883 -28.81 21.47 -12.24
CA SER A 883 -28.96 20.90 -10.91
C SER A 883 -27.61 20.57 -10.28
N THR A 884 -27.56 20.72 -8.97
CA THR A 884 -26.39 20.46 -8.12
C THR A 884 -26.63 19.20 -7.30
N LEU A 885 -25.65 18.30 -7.27
CA LEU A 885 -25.56 17.24 -6.27
C LEU A 885 -24.59 17.69 -5.18
N THR A 886 -25.12 18.17 -4.07
CA THR A 886 -24.33 18.49 -2.88
C THR A 886 -24.14 17.23 -2.03
N ILE A 887 -22.95 17.02 -1.50
CA ILE A 887 -22.62 15.90 -0.62
C ILE A 887 -21.88 16.46 0.60
N GLU A 888 -22.40 16.16 1.79
CA GLU A 888 -21.86 16.58 3.09
C GLU A 888 -20.88 15.54 3.66
N SER A 889 -20.17 15.87 4.74
CA SER A 889 -19.10 15.03 5.30
C SER A 889 -19.58 13.65 5.77
N GLY A 890 -18.70 12.65 5.69
CA GLY A 890 -18.96 11.27 6.09
C GLY A 890 -19.96 10.49 5.23
N VAL A 891 -20.41 11.05 4.10
CA VAL A 891 -21.32 10.35 3.18
C VAL A 891 -20.56 9.29 2.38
N GLN A 892 -21.12 8.08 2.32
CA GLN A 892 -20.62 6.97 1.48
C GLN A 892 -21.48 6.83 0.22
N VAL A 893 -20.85 6.71 -0.97
CA VAL A 893 -21.52 6.56 -2.27
C VAL A 893 -20.87 5.44 -3.09
N SER A 894 -21.50 4.26 -3.09
CA SER A 894 -20.97 3.06 -3.76
C SER A 894 -21.44 2.92 -5.21
N LEU A 895 -20.50 2.98 -6.18
CA LEU A 895 -20.71 2.81 -7.61
C LEU A 895 -20.87 1.32 -7.97
N TYR A 896 -22.06 0.75 -7.73
CA TYR A 896 -22.28 -0.70 -7.73
C TYR A 896 -22.49 -1.34 -9.13
N LEU A 897 -23.37 -0.79 -9.98
CA LEU A 897 -23.72 -1.39 -11.29
C LEU A 897 -23.59 -0.46 -12.50
N ASP A 898 -23.40 0.83 -12.28
CA ASP A 898 -23.50 1.87 -13.30
C ASP A 898 -22.68 3.09 -12.86
N ASP A 899 -22.45 4.02 -13.78
CA ASP A 899 -21.71 5.26 -13.52
C ASP A 899 -22.58 6.31 -12.81
N LEU A 900 -21.93 7.23 -12.09
CA LEU A 900 -22.56 8.48 -11.65
C LEU A 900 -22.36 9.56 -12.72
N GLU A 901 -23.37 9.83 -13.55
CA GLU A 901 -23.30 10.86 -14.58
C GLU A 901 -23.68 12.25 -14.03
N VAL A 902 -22.74 13.19 -14.08
CA VAL A 902 -22.92 14.57 -13.64
C VAL A 902 -22.89 15.49 -14.86
N ASN A 903 -24.05 15.80 -15.43
CA ASN A 903 -24.16 16.82 -16.49
C ASN A 903 -24.35 18.23 -15.90
N GLY A 904 -24.69 18.32 -14.61
CA GLY A 904 -24.77 19.56 -13.84
C GLY A 904 -23.47 19.82 -13.08
N VAL A 905 -23.59 19.96 -11.75
CA VAL A 905 -22.46 20.18 -10.83
C VAL A 905 -22.53 19.14 -9.70
N ILE A 906 -21.37 18.65 -9.25
CA ILE A 906 -21.22 17.90 -8.00
C ILE A 906 -20.33 18.69 -7.05
N ASN A 907 -20.79 18.88 -5.80
CA ASN A 907 -20.05 19.57 -4.75
C ASN A 907 -19.97 18.62 -3.54
N ALA A 908 -18.90 17.85 -3.44
CA ALA A 908 -18.60 17.02 -2.28
C ALA A 908 -17.61 17.77 -1.39
N ASN A 909 -18.02 18.12 -0.17
CA ASN A 909 -17.17 18.81 0.80
C ASN A 909 -17.16 17.99 2.09
N GLY A 910 -16.14 17.16 2.23
CA GLY A 910 -15.86 16.37 3.41
C GLY A 910 -15.10 17.16 4.47
N GLU A 911 -14.60 16.45 5.47
CA GLU A 911 -13.73 16.98 6.52
C GLU A 911 -12.62 15.96 6.79
N GLU A 912 -11.42 16.40 7.21
CA GLU A 912 -10.24 15.54 7.45
C GLU A 912 -10.55 14.30 8.33
N ASN A 913 -11.38 14.50 9.36
CA ASN A 913 -11.78 13.47 10.32
C ASN A 913 -13.11 12.77 9.95
N ASN A 914 -13.72 13.14 8.81
CA ASN A 914 -15.00 12.62 8.32
C ASN A 914 -15.08 12.72 6.77
N PRO A 915 -14.17 12.08 6.02
CA PRO A 915 -14.11 12.25 4.57
C PRO A 915 -15.33 11.67 3.85
N ILE A 916 -15.62 12.19 2.66
CA ILE A 916 -16.65 11.60 1.77
C ILE A 916 -16.02 10.41 1.05
N VAL A 917 -16.71 9.26 1.02
CA VAL A 917 -16.17 8.01 0.46
C VAL A 917 -16.93 7.59 -0.78
N PHE A 918 -16.25 7.53 -1.92
CA PHE A 918 -16.73 6.82 -3.11
C PHE A 918 -16.04 5.45 -3.20
N ASP A 919 -16.85 4.40 -3.36
CA ASP A 919 -16.35 3.03 -3.55
C ASP A 919 -17.15 2.28 -4.63
N SER A 920 -17.02 0.96 -4.71
CA SER A 920 -17.75 0.08 -5.64
C SER A 920 -18.34 -1.18 -5.01
N PHE A 921 -18.40 -1.28 -3.67
CA PHE A 921 -18.58 -2.51 -2.89
C PHE A 921 -17.58 -3.65 -3.20
N SER A 922 -16.46 -3.36 -3.85
CA SER A 922 -15.45 -4.33 -4.26
C SER A 922 -14.12 -4.08 -3.53
N ASP A 923 -13.44 -5.15 -3.11
CA ASP A 923 -12.07 -5.10 -2.58
C ASP A 923 -10.99 -4.98 -3.70
N THR A 924 -11.41 -4.82 -4.96
CA THR A 924 -10.54 -4.56 -6.12
C THR A 924 -11.18 -3.53 -7.06
N SER A 925 -10.36 -2.74 -7.76
CA SER A 925 -10.77 -1.77 -8.80
C SER A 925 -11.85 -2.29 -9.76
N THR A 926 -12.87 -1.47 -9.98
CA THR A 926 -13.95 -1.69 -10.97
C THR A 926 -13.86 -0.70 -12.12
N ALA A 927 -14.69 -0.85 -13.16
CA ALA A 927 -14.72 0.05 -14.30
C ALA A 927 -15.69 1.25 -14.15
N ASN A 928 -16.46 1.31 -13.04
CA ASN A 928 -17.50 2.31 -12.83
C ASN A 928 -16.86 3.65 -12.43
N LYS A 929 -17.21 4.76 -13.11
CA LYS A 929 -16.60 6.09 -12.89
C LYS A 929 -17.60 7.12 -12.36
N ILE A 930 -17.08 8.21 -11.81
CA ILE A 930 -17.81 9.50 -11.74
C ILE A 930 -17.59 10.24 -13.07
N LYS A 931 -18.66 10.57 -13.79
CA LYS A 931 -18.60 11.09 -15.17
C LYS A 931 -19.14 12.51 -15.26
N ILE A 932 -18.27 13.51 -15.23
CA ILE A 932 -18.65 14.93 -15.27
C ILE A 932 -18.62 15.43 -16.72
N SER A 933 -19.66 16.17 -17.15
CA SER A 933 -19.86 16.53 -18.56
C SER A 933 -20.45 17.92 -18.78
N GLY A 934 -19.71 18.76 -19.51
CA GLY A 934 -20.16 20.05 -20.03
C GLY A 934 -19.93 21.23 -19.09
N ASN A 935 -19.77 22.42 -19.69
CA ASN A 935 -19.52 23.67 -18.97
C ASN A 935 -20.81 24.24 -18.35
N ASN A 936 -21.27 23.63 -17.25
CA ASN A 936 -22.45 24.06 -16.49
C ASN A 936 -22.11 24.64 -15.10
N GLY A 937 -20.83 24.59 -14.72
CA GLY A 937 -20.25 25.11 -13.48
C GLY A 937 -19.03 24.28 -13.08
N THR A 938 -18.17 24.82 -12.21
CA THR A 938 -17.10 24.03 -11.57
C THR A 938 -17.73 23.04 -10.59
N SER A 939 -17.31 21.78 -10.63
CA SER A 939 -17.56 20.79 -9.58
C SER A 939 -16.43 20.82 -8.55
N THR A 940 -16.72 20.49 -7.29
CA THR A 940 -15.72 20.45 -6.21
C THR A 940 -15.69 19.10 -5.50
N LEU A 941 -14.48 18.63 -5.19
CA LEU A 941 -14.21 17.48 -4.32
C LEU A 941 -13.17 17.91 -3.28
N ASP A 942 -13.62 18.14 -2.05
CA ASP A 942 -12.77 18.52 -0.92
C ASP A 942 -12.84 17.42 0.16
N ASN A 943 -11.70 16.97 0.67
CA ASN A 943 -11.61 15.91 1.69
C ASN A 943 -12.40 14.63 1.28
N VAL A 944 -12.09 14.08 0.10
CA VAL A 944 -12.77 12.94 -0.54
C VAL A 944 -11.83 11.75 -0.73
N ILE A 945 -12.26 10.55 -0.35
CA ILE A 945 -11.59 9.28 -0.67
C ILE A 945 -12.35 8.60 -1.81
N ILE A 946 -11.66 8.25 -2.89
CA ILE A 946 -12.18 7.50 -4.04
C ILE A 946 -11.41 6.18 -4.12
N SER A 947 -12.07 5.04 -3.92
CA SER A 947 -11.40 3.74 -3.80
C SER A 947 -12.03 2.61 -4.61
N ASN A 948 -11.22 1.74 -5.20
CA ASN A 948 -11.68 0.57 -5.96
C ASN A 948 -12.68 0.91 -7.11
N THR A 949 -12.60 2.11 -7.68
CA THR A 949 -13.42 2.59 -8.80
C THR A 949 -12.62 2.64 -10.11
N GLY A 950 -13.26 3.08 -11.19
CA GLY A 950 -12.60 3.47 -12.44
C GLY A 950 -12.09 4.92 -12.45
N GLY A 951 -12.15 5.62 -11.32
CA GLY A 951 -11.77 7.02 -11.19
C GLY A 951 -12.83 8.00 -11.69
N ILE A 952 -12.38 9.19 -12.08
CA ILE A 952 -13.20 10.27 -12.63
C ILE A 952 -12.95 10.38 -14.14
N SER A 953 -13.98 10.71 -14.92
CA SER A 953 -13.80 11.21 -16.29
C SER A 953 -14.48 12.56 -16.49
N LEU A 954 -13.74 13.56 -16.95
CA LEU A 954 -14.23 14.89 -17.33
C LEU A 954 -14.41 14.97 -18.85
N SER A 955 -15.49 15.60 -19.31
CA SER A 955 -15.76 15.71 -20.75
C SER A 955 -16.45 17.00 -21.17
N ASN A 956 -16.18 17.43 -22.41
CA ASN A 956 -16.92 18.48 -23.12
C ASN A 956 -16.84 19.88 -22.48
N GLY A 957 -15.71 20.21 -21.83
CA GLY A 957 -15.53 21.46 -21.11
C GLY A 957 -16.10 21.44 -19.70
N ALA A 958 -16.04 20.27 -19.03
CA ALA A 958 -16.31 20.17 -17.61
C ALA A 958 -15.12 20.71 -16.81
N ASP A 959 -15.39 21.44 -15.72
CA ASP A 959 -14.39 22.04 -14.84
C ASP A 959 -14.49 21.37 -13.46
N LEU A 960 -13.37 20.94 -12.87
CA LEU A 960 -13.29 20.28 -11.56
C LEU A 960 -12.15 20.84 -10.71
N GLU A 961 -12.41 21.12 -9.44
CA GLU A 961 -11.42 21.47 -8.41
C GLU A 961 -11.38 20.34 -7.35
N ILE A 962 -10.18 19.87 -7.01
CA ILE A 962 -9.92 18.81 -6.02
C ILE A 962 -8.92 19.30 -4.96
N THR A 963 -9.26 19.14 -3.68
CA THR A 963 -8.40 19.46 -2.53
C THR A 963 -8.39 18.31 -1.52
N ASP A 964 -7.27 18.13 -0.81
CA ASP A 964 -7.14 17.30 0.39
C ASP A 964 -7.70 15.87 0.25
N SER A 965 -7.54 15.25 -0.93
CA SER A 965 -8.28 14.04 -1.34
C SER A 965 -7.37 12.85 -1.66
N GLU A 966 -7.93 11.63 -1.64
CA GLU A 966 -7.19 10.38 -1.89
C GLU A 966 -7.85 9.50 -2.96
N PHE A 967 -7.04 8.93 -3.86
CA PHE A 967 -7.43 7.94 -4.86
C PHE A 967 -6.69 6.63 -4.57
N ILE A 968 -7.39 5.60 -4.05
CA ILE A 968 -6.78 4.36 -3.55
C ILE A 968 -7.19 3.15 -4.39
N SER A 969 -6.23 2.42 -4.96
CA SER A 969 -6.45 1.14 -5.67
C SER A 969 -7.52 1.25 -6.78
N ASN A 970 -7.50 2.33 -7.53
CA ASN A 970 -8.43 2.56 -8.65
C ASN A 970 -7.87 1.97 -9.95
N ASN A 971 -8.71 1.76 -10.96
CA ASN A 971 -8.20 1.40 -12.29
C ASN A 971 -7.49 2.58 -12.97
N ALA A 972 -8.02 3.79 -12.82
CA ALA A 972 -7.38 5.05 -13.23
C ALA A 972 -7.73 6.14 -12.21
N GLY A 973 -6.99 7.25 -12.19
CA GLY A 973 -7.33 8.40 -11.34
C GLY A 973 -8.33 9.35 -12.02
N ILE A 974 -7.86 10.19 -12.94
CA ILE A 974 -8.66 11.24 -13.61
C ILE A 974 -8.39 11.27 -15.12
N GLU A 975 -9.45 11.18 -15.93
CA GLU A 975 -9.40 11.17 -17.39
C GLU A 975 -10.11 12.40 -18.00
N LEU A 976 -9.38 13.34 -18.60
CA LEU A 976 -9.92 14.60 -19.15
C LEU A 976 -10.07 14.55 -20.67
N ASN A 977 -11.25 14.91 -21.18
CA ASN A 977 -11.53 14.93 -22.61
C ASN A 977 -12.17 16.26 -23.08
N ASN A 978 -11.87 16.66 -24.32
CA ASN A 978 -12.56 17.74 -25.06
C ASN A 978 -12.59 19.10 -24.34
N ASN A 979 -11.42 19.70 -24.09
CA ASN A 979 -11.25 21.02 -23.45
C ASN A 979 -11.75 21.10 -21.99
N SER A 980 -11.69 19.99 -21.25
CA SER A 980 -12.06 19.97 -19.82
C SER A 980 -10.88 20.41 -18.95
N VAL A 981 -11.15 20.87 -17.73
CA VAL A 981 -10.14 21.43 -16.81
C VAL A 981 -10.19 20.71 -15.46
N VAL A 982 -9.02 20.36 -14.91
CA VAL A 982 -8.88 19.98 -13.50
C VAL A 982 -7.82 20.81 -12.79
N ILE A 983 -8.12 21.21 -11.56
CA ILE A 983 -7.15 21.73 -10.59
C ILE A 983 -7.10 20.74 -9.43
N ILE A 984 -5.90 20.34 -9.04
CA ILE A 984 -5.62 19.31 -8.03
C ILE A 984 -4.62 19.90 -7.04
N GLU A 985 -4.97 19.97 -5.76
CA GLU A 985 -4.08 20.40 -4.69
C GLU A 985 -4.10 19.41 -3.52
N ASN A 986 -2.94 19.17 -2.89
CA ASN A 986 -2.78 18.28 -1.72
C ASN A 986 -3.50 16.92 -1.85
N THR A 987 -3.40 16.29 -3.03
CA THR A 987 -4.12 15.06 -3.36
C THR A 987 -3.15 13.89 -3.53
N THR A 988 -3.52 12.71 -3.04
CA THR A 988 -2.71 11.49 -3.17
C THR A 988 -3.37 10.48 -4.12
N PHE A 989 -2.61 10.03 -5.11
CA PHE A 989 -2.96 8.88 -5.96
C PHE A 989 -2.07 7.70 -5.54
N ALA A 990 -2.68 6.65 -5.00
CA ALA A 990 -2.01 5.48 -4.46
C ALA A 990 -2.54 4.20 -5.12
N SER A 991 -1.69 3.58 -5.94
CA SER A 991 -1.98 2.37 -6.74
C SER A 991 -3.02 2.59 -7.84
N THR A 992 -2.55 2.74 -9.09
CA THR A 992 -3.40 2.73 -10.30
C THR A 992 -2.92 1.70 -11.33
N THR A 993 -3.86 1.02 -12.00
CA THR A 993 -3.59 -0.01 -13.03
C THR A 993 -3.76 0.50 -14.46
N ASN A 994 -3.59 1.81 -14.60
CA ASN A 994 -3.67 2.66 -15.79
C ASN A 994 -3.24 4.08 -15.34
N GLU A 995 -3.32 5.11 -16.20
CA GLU A 995 -2.84 6.45 -15.85
C GLU A 995 -3.48 7.01 -14.56
N ALA A 996 -2.67 7.62 -13.68
CA ALA A 996 -3.20 8.37 -12.55
C ALA A 996 -3.89 9.66 -13.04
N ILE A 997 -3.30 10.35 -14.02
CA ILE A 997 -3.94 11.49 -14.70
C ILE A 997 -3.69 11.41 -16.22
N ALA A 998 -4.77 11.33 -17.01
CA ALA A 998 -4.71 11.36 -18.47
C ALA A 998 -5.49 12.56 -19.02
N ALA A 999 -4.92 13.34 -19.94
CA ALA A 999 -5.55 14.53 -20.51
C ALA A 999 -5.51 14.57 -22.05
N TYR A 1000 -6.68 14.68 -22.68
CA TYR A 1000 -6.85 14.62 -24.14
C TYR A 1000 -7.61 15.82 -24.71
N SER A 1001 -7.23 16.21 -25.94
CA SER A 1001 -8.01 17.08 -26.84
C SER A 1001 -8.35 18.47 -26.27
N GLY A 1002 -7.32 19.28 -26.04
CA GLY A 1002 -7.42 20.68 -25.61
C GLY A 1002 -7.65 20.86 -24.11
N SER A 1003 -7.55 19.79 -23.32
CA SER A 1003 -7.81 19.80 -21.88
C SER A 1003 -6.64 20.41 -21.09
N SER A 1004 -6.88 20.78 -19.83
CA SER A 1004 -5.86 21.42 -18.98
C SER A 1004 -5.84 20.82 -17.57
N VAL A 1005 -4.64 20.55 -17.07
CA VAL A 1005 -4.37 19.99 -15.75
C VAL A 1005 -3.48 20.94 -14.97
N SER A 1006 -3.83 21.21 -13.71
CA SER A 1006 -2.96 21.89 -12.74
C SER A 1006 -2.81 21.00 -11.51
N ILE A 1007 -1.57 20.71 -11.11
CA ILE A 1007 -1.25 19.86 -9.95
C ILE A 1007 -0.35 20.64 -8.97
N ALA A 1008 -0.74 20.67 -7.70
CA ALA A 1008 -0.01 21.33 -6.62
C ALA A 1008 0.12 20.42 -5.40
N SER A 1009 1.28 20.41 -4.75
CA SER A 1009 1.47 19.79 -3.41
C SER A 1009 1.02 18.33 -3.29
N SER A 1010 1.01 17.57 -4.40
CA SER A 1010 0.33 16.28 -4.51
C SER A 1010 1.31 15.11 -4.62
N THR A 1011 0.83 13.88 -4.46
CA THR A 1011 1.66 12.66 -4.57
C THR A 1011 1.01 11.64 -5.50
N ILE A 1012 1.78 11.05 -6.41
CA ILE A 1012 1.37 9.93 -7.27
C ILE A 1012 2.32 8.76 -7.00
N THR A 1013 1.76 7.59 -6.64
CA THR A 1013 2.52 6.41 -6.24
C THR A 1013 1.96 5.11 -6.82
N ASN A 1014 2.86 4.19 -7.21
CA ASN A 1014 2.53 2.84 -7.69
C ASN A 1014 1.60 2.85 -8.92
N THR A 1015 1.98 3.55 -9.98
CA THR A 1015 1.30 3.41 -11.29
C THR A 1015 1.88 2.22 -12.06
N ILE A 1016 1.01 1.41 -12.66
CA ILE A 1016 1.35 0.09 -13.23
C ILE A 1016 0.75 -0.04 -14.64
N ASP A 1017 1.56 -0.50 -15.59
CA ASP A 1017 1.25 -0.75 -17.00
C ASP A 1017 0.80 0.54 -17.77
N ALA A 1018 1.20 1.72 -17.30
CA ALA A 1018 0.88 3.05 -17.87
C ALA A 1018 1.77 4.18 -17.29
N ASP A 1019 1.79 5.34 -17.97
CA ASP A 1019 2.43 6.56 -17.42
C ASP A 1019 1.72 7.06 -16.15
N ALA A 1020 2.44 7.69 -15.24
CA ALA A 1020 1.79 8.39 -14.12
C ALA A 1020 0.93 9.58 -14.59
N VAL A 1021 1.43 10.38 -15.55
CA VAL A 1021 0.68 11.51 -16.13
C VAL A 1021 0.86 11.59 -17.65
N SER A 1022 -0.19 11.30 -18.42
CA SER A 1022 -0.18 11.38 -19.90
C SER A 1022 -0.95 12.61 -20.43
N VAL A 1023 -0.37 13.35 -21.37
CA VAL A 1023 -0.91 14.64 -21.86
C VAL A 1023 -0.88 14.69 -23.39
N TYR A 1024 -2.06 14.69 -24.03
CA TYR A 1024 -2.24 14.60 -25.48
C TYR A 1024 -2.99 15.82 -26.05
N ASN A 1025 -2.31 16.62 -26.88
CA ASN A 1025 -2.81 17.89 -27.44
C ASN A 1025 -3.47 18.75 -26.34
N SER A 1026 -2.82 18.87 -25.19
CA SER A 1026 -3.37 19.39 -23.93
C SER A 1026 -2.29 20.16 -23.15
N SER A 1027 -2.59 20.60 -21.93
CA SER A 1027 -1.65 21.35 -21.09
C SER A 1027 -1.57 20.84 -19.66
N LEU A 1028 -0.36 20.86 -19.09
CA LEU A 1028 -0.07 20.50 -17.70
C LEU A 1028 0.73 21.62 -17.03
N THR A 1029 0.32 22.01 -15.83
CA THR A 1029 1.13 22.80 -14.88
C THR A 1029 1.31 21.98 -13.60
N MET A 1030 2.54 21.87 -13.09
CA MET A 1030 2.84 21.06 -11.91
C MET A 1030 3.79 21.78 -10.93
N SER A 1031 3.53 21.66 -9.62
CA SER A 1031 4.38 22.24 -8.57
C SER A 1031 4.28 21.45 -7.25
N SER A 1032 5.36 21.42 -6.47
CA SER A 1032 5.50 20.72 -5.19
C SER A 1032 4.97 19.27 -5.20
N THR A 1033 5.02 18.60 -6.36
CA THR A 1033 4.37 17.29 -6.57
C THR A 1033 5.41 16.19 -6.71
N THR A 1034 5.17 15.05 -6.07
CA THR A 1034 6.02 13.86 -6.16
C THR A 1034 5.35 12.80 -7.04
N ILE A 1035 6.09 12.27 -8.01
CA ILE A 1035 5.76 11.03 -8.73
C ILE A 1035 6.81 9.99 -8.31
N ASP A 1036 6.37 8.84 -7.81
CA ASP A 1036 7.24 7.78 -7.28
C ASP A 1036 6.70 6.40 -7.68
N THR A 1037 7.57 5.52 -8.16
CA THR A 1037 7.24 4.11 -8.46
C THR A 1037 6.22 4.00 -9.60
N VAL A 1038 6.73 4.11 -10.84
CA VAL A 1038 6.00 3.89 -12.09
C VAL A 1038 6.59 2.67 -12.78
N LEU A 1039 5.76 1.73 -13.25
CA LEU A 1039 6.18 0.44 -13.81
C LEU A 1039 5.56 0.24 -15.21
N ASP A 1040 6.40 0.04 -16.24
CA ASP A 1040 6.00 -0.11 -17.66
C ASP A 1040 5.21 1.12 -18.18
N GLY A 1041 5.83 2.30 -18.05
CA GLY A 1041 5.28 3.60 -18.45
C GLY A 1041 6.12 4.81 -18.01
N ASP A 1042 5.87 5.99 -18.60
CA ASP A 1042 6.66 7.20 -18.32
C ASP A 1042 6.28 7.86 -16.98
N GLY A 1043 7.23 8.59 -16.36
CA GLY A 1043 6.91 9.52 -15.27
C GLY A 1043 5.94 10.63 -15.73
N ILE A 1044 6.16 11.18 -16.93
CA ILE A 1044 5.21 12.06 -17.64
C ILE A 1044 5.34 11.83 -19.16
N GLY A 1045 4.28 11.32 -19.80
CA GLY A 1045 4.18 11.18 -21.26
C GLY A 1045 3.52 12.40 -21.91
N ALA A 1046 4.26 13.18 -22.71
CA ALA A 1046 3.77 14.43 -23.32
C ALA A 1046 3.73 14.37 -24.86
N TYR A 1047 2.55 14.58 -25.45
CA TYR A 1047 2.30 14.42 -26.89
C TYR A 1047 1.53 15.62 -27.47
N GLU A 1048 2.07 16.31 -28.48
CA GLU A 1048 1.50 17.55 -29.08
C GLU A 1048 1.11 18.64 -28.03
N SER A 1049 1.76 18.67 -26.86
CA SER A 1049 1.27 19.33 -25.64
C SER A 1049 2.18 20.44 -25.09
N THR A 1050 1.71 21.18 -24.07
CA THR A 1050 2.49 22.20 -23.35
C THR A 1050 2.58 21.89 -21.86
N ILE A 1051 3.80 21.69 -21.35
CA ILE A 1051 4.08 21.25 -19.98
C ILE A 1051 4.90 22.32 -19.25
N VAL A 1052 4.50 22.67 -18.02
CA VAL A 1052 5.23 23.60 -17.14
C VAL A 1052 5.36 23.00 -15.74
N ILE A 1053 6.58 22.62 -15.36
CA ILE A 1053 6.91 22.09 -14.04
C ILE A 1053 7.71 23.16 -13.29
N ALA A 1054 7.17 23.68 -12.18
CA ALA A 1054 7.80 24.76 -11.42
C ALA A 1054 8.73 24.26 -10.30
N SER A 1055 8.44 23.09 -9.74
CA SER A 1055 9.28 22.31 -8.82
C SER A 1055 8.60 20.98 -8.53
N SER A 1056 9.30 19.85 -8.67
CA SER A 1056 8.74 18.51 -8.44
C SER A 1056 9.84 17.47 -8.29
N THR A 1057 9.45 16.28 -7.80
CA THR A 1057 10.28 15.07 -7.84
C THR A 1057 9.59 14.04 -8.73
N ILE A 1058 10.34 13.41 -9.64
CA ILE A 1058 9.91 12.24 -10.40
C ILE A 1058 10.97 11.16 -10.12
N THR A 1059 10.57 10.00 -9.58
CA THR A 1059 11.54 9.01 -9.12
C THR A 1059 11.05 7.56 -9.25
N ASN A 1060 11.98 6.60 -9.30
CA ASN A 1060 11.68 5.16 -9.39
C ASN A 1060 10.77 4.83 -10.59
N VAL A 1061 11.14 5.30 -11.79
CA VAL A 1061 10.46 4.92 -13.04
C VAL A 1061 11.19 3.70 -13.62
N LEU A 1062 10.45 2.65 -13.98
CA LEU A 1062 10.98 1.39 -14.51
C LEU A 1062 10.35 1.06 -15.86
N ASP A 1063 11.20 0.73 -16.84
CA ASP A 1063 10.86 0.43 -18.23
C ASP A 1063 10.10 1.60 -18.92
N GLY A 1064 10.53 2.85 -18.65
CA GLY A 1064 9.96 4.09 -19.20
C GLY A 1064 10.81 5.35 -18.94
N ASP A 1065 10.53 6.46 -19.62
CA ASP A 1065 11.26 7.72 -19.45
C ASP A 1065 10.80 8.49 -18.20
N GLY A 1066 11.71 9.22 -17.54
CA GLY A 1066 11.34 10.17 -16.49
C GLY A 1066 10.35 11.24 -16.99
N ILE A 1067 10.60 11.76 -18.21
CA ILE A 1067 9.66 12.57 -19.00
C ILE A 1067 9.86 12.26 -20.49
N GLY A 1068 8.94 11.50 -21.09
CA GLY A 1068 8.89 11.26 -22.54
C GLY A 1068 8.13 12.38 -23.27
N SER A 1069 8.69 12.91 -24.36
CA SER A 1069 8.16 14.12 -25.02
C SER A 1069 8.15 14.01 -26.54
N TYR A 1070 6.99 14.24 -27.16
CA TYR A 1070 6.76 14.08 -28.59
C TYR A 1070 6.01 15.31 -29.17
N ASP A 1071 6.68 16.07 -30.04
CA ASP A 1071 6.16 17.31 -30.66
C ASP A 1071 5.58 18.31 -29.63
N SER A 1072 6.18 18.37 -28.43
CA SER A 1072 5.66 19.08 -27.26
C SER A 1072 6.61 20.18 -26.76
N VAL A 1073 6.06 21.17 -26.04
CA VAL A 1073 6.82 22.29 -25.45
C VAL A 1073 6.87 22.11 -23.93
N ILE A 1074 8.07 21.97 -23.37
CA ILE A 1074 8.29 21.70 -21.95
C ILE A 1074 9.13 22.81 -21.30
N THR A 1075 8.74 23.24 -20.11
CA THR A 1075 9.55 24.09 -19.24
C THR A 1075 9.64 23.44 -17.86
N ILE A 1076 10.85 23.25 -17.35
CA ILE A 1076 11.11 22.63 -16.04
C ILE A 1076 12.00 23.56 -15.23
N ALA A 1077 11.59 23.86 -14.00
CA ALA A 1077 12.38 24.60 -13.03
C ALA A 1077 12.51 23.80 -11.72
N THR A 1078 13.66 23.92 -11.03
CA THR A 1078 13.86 23.51 -9.62
C THR A 1078 13.24 22.15 -9.27
N SER A 1079 13.53 21.12 -10.09
CA SER A 1079 12.95 19.78 -10.00
C SER A 1079 14.04 18.71 -10.01
N THR A 1080 13.74 17.54 -9.44
CA THR A 1080 14.60 16.35 -9.46
C THR A 1080 13.94 15.25 -10.28
N ILE A 1081 14.72 14.60 -11.15
CA ILE A 1081 14.34 13.38 -11.86
C ILE A 1081 15.39 12.33 -11.49
N SER A 1082 15.00 11.27 -10.79
CA SER A 1082 15.95 10.32 -10.19
C SER A 1082 15.56 8.86 -10.39
N ASP A 1083 16.53 7.95 -10.30
CA ASP A 1083 16.30 6.50 -10.26
C ASP A 1083 15.41 6.00 -11.42
N ILE A 1084 15.84 6.30 -12.65
CA ILE A 1084 15.16 5.92 -13.90
C ILE A 1084 15.84 4.68 -14.49
N LEU A 1085 15.09 3.59 -14.65
CA LEU A 1085 15.60 2.26 -14.96
C LEU A 1085 15.09 1.75 -16.32
N ASP A 1086 16.04 1.41 -17.18
CA ASP A 1086 15.87 0.98 -18.57
C ASP A 1086 15.06 2.01 -19.41
N GLY A 1087 15.34 3.32 -19.21
CA GLY A 1087 14.75 4.49 -19.90
C GLY A 1087 15.55 5.81 -19.71
N ASP A 1088 15.18 6.89 -20.42
CA ASP A 1088 15.90 8.18 -20.40
C ASP A 1088 15.37 9.13 -19.29
N GLY A 1089 16.22 10.03 -18.78
CA GLY A 1089 15.81 11.03 -17.78
C GLY A 1089 14.81 12.05 -18.35
N ILE A 1090 15.08 12.56 -19.55
CA ILE A 1090 14.14 13.36 -20.36
C ILE A 1090 14.34 13.01 -21.84
N GLY A 1091 13.36 12.35 -22.47
CA GLY A 1091 13.38 12.00 -23.88
C GLY A 1091 12.69 13.04 -24.77
N LEU A 1092 13.43 13.81 -25.58
CA LEU A 1092 12.87 14.86 -26.46
C LEU A 1092 12.82 14.41 -27.93
N TYR A 1093 11.65 13.96 -28.37
CA TYR A 1093 11.42 13.35 -29.68
C TYR A 1093 10.55 14.21 -30.63
N ASN A 1094 10.60 13.88 -31.92
CA ASN A 1094 9.71 14.38 -32.98
C ASN A 1094 9.62 15.91 -33.20
N GLY A 1095 10.51 16.72 -32.61
CA GLY A 1095 10.46 18.19 -32.75
C GLY A 1095 10.07 18.92 -31.46
N SER A 1096 10.00 18.22 -30.33
CA SER A 1096 9.80 18.82 -29.01
C SER A 1096 10.81 19.92 -28.68
N SER A 1097 10.46 20.81 -27.77
CA SER A 1097 11.38 21.83 -27.24
C SER A 1097 11.34 21.90 -25.72
N ALA A 1098 12.52 21.92 -25.09
CA ALA A 1098 12.65 22.00 -23.64
C ALA A 1098 13.43 23.25 -23.18
N THR A 1099 13.01 23.82 -22.06
CA THR A 1099 13.78 24.83 -21.30
C THR A 1099 13.96 24.34 -19.87
N LEU A 1100 15.21 24.13 -19.44
CA LEU A 1100 15.55 23.66 -18.09
C LEU A 1100 16.15 24.80 -17.25
N SER A 1101 15.78 24.88 -15.98
CA SER A 1101 16.34 25.83 -15.01
C SER A 1101 16.57 25.15 -13.66
N ASP A 1102 17.82 24.98 -13.27
CA ASP A 1102 18.21 24.37 -11.97
C ASP A 1102 17.55 22.99 -11.73
N VAL A 1103 17.47 22.17 -12.79
CA VAL A 1103 16.96 20.78 -12.75
C VAL A 1103 18.09 19.83 -12.36
N THR A 1104 17.80 18.82 -11.53
CA THR A 1104 18.75 17.74 -11.19
C THR A 1104 18.28 16.42 -11.82
N ILE A 1105 19.19 15.68 -12.44
CA ILE A 1105 18.95 14.38 -13.05
C ILE A 1105 20.04 13.41 -12.60
N GLU A 1106 19.68 12.31 -11.94
CA GLU A 1106 20.65 11.38 -11.33
C GLU A 1106 20.16 9.92 -11.27
N ASN A 1107 21.08 8.96 -11.28
CA ASN A 1107 20.79 7.52 -11.35
C ASN A 1107 19.92 7.11 -12.55
N VAL A 1108 20.21 7.61 -13.75
CA VAL A 1108 19.54 7.20 -15.01
C VAL A 1108 20.31 6.05 -15.68
N SER A 1109 19.61 5.04 -16.22
CA SER A 1109 20.25 3.89 -16.88
C SER A 1109 20.86 4.20 -18.25
N ASP A 1110 20.17 5.02 -19.05
CA ASP A 1110 20.46 5.24 -20.46
C ASP A 1110 21.15 6.61 -20.66
N GLU A 1111 20.43 7.68 -21.02
CA GLU A 1111 20.99 9.03 -21.08
C GLU A 1111 20.11 10.02 -20.26
N GLY A 1112 20.75 10.88 -19.47
CA GLY A 1112 20.02 11.83 -18.61
C GLY A 1112 19.12 12.82 -19.38
N VAL A 1113 19.47 13.15 -20.63
CA VAL A 1113 18.61 13.86 -21.59
C VAL A 1113 18.92 13.41 -23.01
N VAL A 1114 17.90 12.96 -23.75
CA VAL A 1114 18.00 12.68 -25.19
C VAL A 1114 17.33 13.77 -26.02
N VAL A 1115 17.98 14.16 -27.13
CA VAL A 1115 17.44 15.16 -28.07
C VAL A 1115 17.48 14.58 -29.49
N ALA A 1116 16.32 14.14 -29.97
CA ALA A 1116 16.15 13.38 -31.21
C ALA A 1116 15.09 14.02 -32.12
N GLY A 1117 14.88 13.45 -33.33
CA GLY A 1117 13.79 13.86 -34.23
C GLY A 1117 13.82 15.28 -34.82
N GLY A 1118 14.75 16.14 -34.39
CA GLY A 1118 14.76 17.57 -34.71
C GLY A 1118 14.32 18.48 -33.55
N SER A 1119 14.20 17.92 -32.34
CA SER A 1119 13.92 18.64 -31.09
C SER A 1119 15.03 19.64 -30.71
N GLU A 1120 14.71 20.60 -29.85
CA GLU A 1120 15.63 21.62 -29.32
C GLU A 1120 15.62 21.63 -27.78
N ILE A 1121 16.73 22.02 -27.15
CA ILE A 1121 16.86 22.21 -25.70
C ILE A 1121 17.66 23.48 -25.41
N SER A 1122 17.40 24.13 -24.26
CA SER A 1122 18.19 25.25 -23.75
C SER A 1122 18.12 25.36 -22.23
N GLY A 1123 19.08 26.06 -21.62
CA GLY A 1123 19.09 26.37 -20.19
C GLY A 1123 20.16 25.57 -19.42
N ASN A 1124 19.90 25.23 -18.16
CA ASN A 1124 20.84 24.47 -17.32
C ASN A 1124 20.20 23.27 -16.59
N ALA A 1125 21.01 22.24 -16.39
CA ALA A 1125 20.71 21.09 -15.52
C ALA A 1125 21.99 20.57 -14.86
N THR A 1126 21.85 19.88 -13.73
CA THR A 1126 22.92 19.05 -13.15
C THR A 1126 22.60 17.59 -13.46
N ILE A 1127 23.46 16.92 -14.24
CA ILE A 1127 23.27 15.52 -14.64
C ILE A 1127 24.42 14.68 -14.07
N GLU A 1128 24.10 13.66 -13.28
CA GLU A 1128 25.09 12.80 -12.57
C GLU A 1128 26.15 13.60 -11.79
N GLY A 1129 25.75 14.76 -11.26
CA GLY A 1129 26.62 15.69 -10.53
C GLY A 1129 27.49 16.63 -11.39
N GLU A 1130 27.40 16.61 -12.73
CA GLU A 1130 28.03 17.59 -13.61
C GLU A 1130 27.02 18.66 -14.08
N GLU A 1131 27.38 19.95 -13.95
CA GLU A 1131 26.57 21.10 -14.40
C GLU A 1131 26.71 21.29 -15.92
N ILE A 1132 25.57 21.27 -16.64
CA ILE A 1132 25.48 21.38 -18.10
C ILE A 1132 24.70 22.64 -18.49
N GLU A 1133 25.25 23.42 -19.43
CA GLU A 1133 24.63 24.59 -20.08
C GLU A 1133 24.37 24.24 -21.56
N TYR A 1134 23.12 24.40 -22.02
CA TYR A 1134 22.61 24.01 -23.35
C TYR A 1134 22.40 25.21 -24.29
#